data_AF-A0A6I6AHU9-F1
#
_entry.id   AF-A0A6I6AHU9-F1
#
_cell.length_a   1.000
_cell.length_b   1.000
_cell.length_c   1.000
_cell.angle_alpha   90.00
_cell.angle_beta   90.00
_cell.angle_gamma   90.00
#
_symmetry.space_group_name_H-M   'P 1'
#
loop_
_entity.id
_entity.type
_entity.pdbx_description
1 polymer ?
#
loop_
_entity_poly.entity_id
_entity_poly.type
_entity_poly.pdbx_seq_one_letter_code
_entity_poly.pdbx_strand_id
1 'polypeptide(L)'
;MDSWSQAKLKELSTGLYELVIPVSRVLNFNTEAGYPVELKLTGYATARFLVDQETTDQFGDTIGTAHATGLSSASTGTNTYYGGIGNNTSIADPLLDVDMFQVQLNAGDSVIVDIDASQFQTGLDSVVRIFDAAGNEVAYSDDDLAPDENFVSFLSNFDSYVTYTNTTGSAGNFFIGISAYNDLDDPVSYDPTDTAGRPTGVDPSDVGSYDLHITVQNGAAPLHGTQAVITDAPLEDGTAVDLAVVRDQTQLDAYGQTSSLPNSDTWIDEWSSFWVEIYVETADAQGITAAIADLNYNTDFFTATAIEFGAAFADNGQAIIDDATGVVTGLSGTAQYEKAGHLKKALLARVKFESLEQDDVSIDFEDKFIGPHALGLSLSNVSVSLTDDTETTLLVGDAPETDLWAIAYDVNDDDVIDFKDLTILASVYNQNVLDTDSPYVWALDADKSGDVNFKDLTFFATNYGVSKGGDRDVVYPSNFLQRWYGKTTNISGDSSIDQVMDTALSIWQDALGMDEPLDIQLVITDLGGTQLGEGQITAVDEQGRPVAGIVTLDDDAAGLGWYSDISTTAFGGGELEGGVSYTADINSDAAGHYDLLTVLLHEIGHVAGFTDTYAPFESHIQVGVGGTLSFVGNGFEATLTDDGLHLDDSVHDGDVMNATLDPGVRKLPSILDALILQTAHETAASGDFEIMVGVNAPLMANLPLTGSDETVLPEAIQPLAPLVELAQVSFDASGSQSDPAGSNLPVIWNQVWNTLNQLSQGADPSELDLTLLEGLNEEFVQSLREHGLSIIESGEILGHELSELDPADWQLTGLDQDGDGDFDAVFSNWAGPIL
;
A
#
# COMPACT_ATOMS: atom_id res chain seq x y z
N MET A 1 4.76 50.41 13.33
CA MET A 1 3.75 49.82 14.23
C MET A 1 2.35 50.34 13.88
N ASP A 2 1.95 50.35 12.59
CA ASP A 2 0.66 50.92 12.16
C ASP A 2 -0.22 49.94 11.33
N SER A 3 0.20 48.67 11.18
CA SER A 3 -0.40 47.72 10.23
C SER A 3 -1.49 46.80 10.80
N TRP A 4 -2.14 47.17 11.91
CA TRP A 4 -3.25 46.42 12.51
C TRP A 4 -4.58 47.20 12.50
N SER A 5 -4.57 48.44 12.02
CA SER A 5 -5.71 49.38 12.04
C SER A 5 -6.90 49.00 11.14
N GLN A 6 -6.80 47.88 10.42
CA GLN A 6 -7.85 47.34 9.55
C GLN A 6 -8.32 45.94 9.98
N ALA A 7 -7.79 45.38 11.07
CA ALA A 7 -8.30 44.13 11.63
C ALA A 7 -9.75 44.30 12.11
N LYS A 8 -10.60 43.32 11.82
CA LYS A 8 -12.04 43.35 12.15
C LYS A 8 -12.39 42.14 12.99
N LEU A 9 -12.92 42.37 14.18
CA LEU A 9 -13.54 41.36 15.02
C LEU A 9 -15.06 41.36 14.79
N LYS A 10 -15.66 40.19 14.60
CA LYS A 10 -17.08 40.01 14.31
C LYS A 10 -17.63 38.81 15.08
N GLU A 11 -18.69 38.98 15.86
CA GLU A 11 -19.44 37.85 16.42
C GLU A 11 -20.23 37.15 15.30
N LEU A 12 -20.04 35.84 15.14
CA LEU A 12 -20.71 35.00 14.14
C LEU A 12 -21.98 34.36 14.70
N SER A 13 -21.90 33.87 15.94
CA SER A 13 -22.99 33.33 16.74
C SER A 13 -22.70 33.63 18.23
N THR A 14 -23.66 33.39 19.13
CA THR A 14 -23.49 33.75 20.55
C THR A 14 -22.25 33.10 21.15
N GLY A 15 -21.25 33.92 21.47
CA GLY A 15 -19.97 33.47 22.02
C GLY A 15 -18.88 33.19 20.98
N LEU A 16 -19.19 32.98 19.69
CA LEU A 16 -18.19 32.71 18.65
C LEU A 16 -17.80 33.98 17.90
N TYR A 17 -16.53 34.34 17.91
CA TYR A 17 -15.98 35.54 17.28
C TYR A 17 -14.96 35.19 16.19
N GLU A 18 -14.91 36.01 15.15
CA GLU A 18 -14.01 35.90 14.00
C GLU A 18 -13.20 37.19 13.87
N LEU A 19 -11.86 37.06 13.96
CA LEU A 19 -10.89 38.14 13.79
C LEU A 19 -10.23 38.03 12.41
N VAL A 20 -10.57 38.95 11.51
CA VAL A 20 -9.97 39.05 10.17
C VAL A 20 -8.92 40.15 10.16
N ILE A 21 -7.66 39.80 9.93
CA ILE A 21 -6.50 40.70 9.86
C ILE A 21 -6.01 40.79 8.41
N PRO A 22 -6.23 41.90 7.70
CA PRO A 22 -5.73 42.06 6.35
C PRO A 22 -4.20 42.28 6.34
N VAL A 23 -3.48 41.38 5.67
CA VAL A 23 -2.04 41.48 5.44
C VAL A 23 -1.83 42.21 4.11
N SER A 24 -1.27 43.41 4.15
CA SER A 24 -0.87 44.14 2.94
C SER A 24 0.56 44.66 3.05
N ARG A 25 1.45 44.18 2.17
CA ARG A 25 2.82 44.67 2.02
C ARG A 25 3.21 44.75 0.55
N VAL A 26 4.13 45.67 0.27
CA VAL A 26 4.74 45.82 -1.05
C VAL A 26 6.24 45.68 -0.91
N LEU A 27 6.80 44.68 -1.58
CA LEU A 27 8.24 44.44 -1.68
C LEU A 27 8.70 44.90 -3.06
N ASN A 28 9.81 45.63 -3.11
CA ASN A 28 10.36 46.17 -4.36
C ASN A 28 11.75 45.61 -4.58
N PHE A 29 11.94 44.96 -5.72
CA PHE A 29 13.19 44.36 -6.17
C PHE A 29 13.63 45.00 -7.48
N ASN A 30 14.89 44.82 -7.86
CA ASN A 30 15.36 45.05 -9.23
C ASN A 30 15.95 43.74 -9.73
N THR A 31 15.66 43.36 -10.97
CA THR A 31 16.33 42.22 -11.63
C THR A 31 17.80 42.55 -11.91
N GLU A 32 18.64 41.54 -12.18
CA GLU A 32 20.04 41.76 -12.59
C GLU A 32 20.16 42.61 -13.87
N ALA A 33 19.15 42.56 -14.75
CA ALA A 33 19.04 43.41 -15.93
C ALA A 33 18.59 44.85 -15.63
N GLY A 34 18.30 45.19 -14.36
CA GLY A 34 17.99 46.54 -13.89
C GLY A 34 16.52 46.96 -13.98
N TYR A 35 15.59 46.02 -14.22
CA TYR A 35 14.15 46.31 -14.24
C TYR A 35 13.54 46.20 -12.84
N PRO A 36 12.74 47.17 -12.38
CA PRO A 36 12.06 47.09 -11.10
C PRO A 36 10.90 46.09 -11.15
N VAL A 37 10.78 45.27 -10.10
CA VAL A 37 9.69 44.33 -9.87
C VAL A 37 9.03 44.68 -8.54
N GLU A 38 7.74 44.99 -8.57
CA GLU A 38 6.94 45.34 -7.41
C GLU A 38 6.03 44.15 -7.04
N LEU A 39 6.40 43.43 -5.97
CA LEU A 39 5.62 42.29 -5.46
C LEU A 39 4.63 42.79 -4.41
N LYS A 40 3.32 42.64 -4.68
CA LYS A 40 2.24 43.07 -3.79
C LYS A 40 1.67 41.86 -3.07
N LEU A 41 2.04 41.70 -1.81
CA LEU A 41 1.49 40.69 -0.92
C LEU A 41 0.20 41.26 -0.31
N THR A 42 -0.96 40.74 -0.73
CA THR A 42 -2.27 41.13 -0.24
C THR A 42 -3.09 39.89 0.09
N GLY A 43 -3.52 39.75 1.33
CA GLY A 43 -4.37 38.66 1.81
C GLY A 43 -4.99 39.00 3.16
N TYR A 44 -5.55 38.00 3.83
CA TYR A 44 -6.08 38.13 5.19
C TYR A 44 -5.78 36.87 6.00
N ALA A 45 -5.42 37.05 7.26
CA ALA A 45 -5.40 35.97 8.25
C ALA A 45 -6.72 36.02 9.03
N THR A 46 -7.38 34.89 9.23
CA THR A 46 -8.66 34.80 9.94
C THR A 46 -8.52 33.82 11.09
N ALA A 47 -8.82 34.27 12.31
CA ALA A 47 -8.88 33.42 13.50
C ALA A 47 -10.32 33.38 14.03
N ARG A 48 -10.80 32.23 14.48
CA ARG A 48 -12.09 32.08 15.16
C ARG A 48 -11.86 31.62 16.59
N PHE A 49 -12.57 32.20 17.55
CA PHE A 49 -12.45 31.86 18.97
C PHE A 49 -13.78 32.00 19.69
N LEU A 50 -14.00 31.11 20.67
CA LEU A 50 -15.13 31.15 21.58
C LEU A 50 -14.78 32.02 22.80
N VAL A 51 -15.74 32.77 23.30
CA VAL A 51 -15.64 33.51 24.56
C VAL A 51 -15.80 32.56 25.74
N ASP A 52 -15.06 32.84 26.82
CA ASP A 52 -15.06 32.12 28.10
C ASP A 52 -14.39 30.72 28.12
N GLN A 53 -13.64 30.34 27.06
CA GLN A 53 -12.86 29.08 27.01
C GLN A 53 -11.91 28.91 28.19
N GLU A 54 -11.25 29.99 28.63
CA GLU A 54 -10.37 30.05 29.82
C GLU A 54 -11.10 29.83 31.17
N THR A 55 -12.40 29.50 31.15
CA THR A 55 -13.22 29.27 32.36
C THR A 55 -14.16 28.07 32.24
N THR A 56 -14.08 27.33 31.14
CA THR A 56 -14.88 26.12 30.89
C THR A 56 -13.96 24.92 30.75
N ASP A 57 -13.88 24.17 31.85
CA ASP A 57 -13.36 22.80 31.90
C ASP A 57 -13.85 21.99 30.69
N GLN A 58 -12.91 21.50 29.89
CA GLN A 58 -13.16 20.95 28.55
C GLN A 58 -12.90 19.44 28.48
N PHE A 59 -11.88 18.96 29.19
CA PHE A 59 -11.56 17.54 29.31
C PHE A 59 -11.93 17.08 30.72
N GLY A 60 -11.38 15.98 31.22
CA GLY A 60 -11.77 15.49 32.55
C GLY A 60 -10.58 15.04 33.37
N ASP A 61 -10.62 15.24 34.68
CA ASP A 61 -9.45 15.13 35.56
C ASP A 61 -8.93 13.71 35.84
N THR A 62 -9.69 12.67 35.51
CA THR A 62 -9.44 11.30 35.97
C THR A 62 -9.54 10.29 34.84
N ILE A 63 -8.92 9.12 35.01
CA ILE A 63 -9.08 7.96 34.12
C ILE A 63 -10.57 7.63 33.85
N GLY A 64 -11.45 7.80 34.85
CA GLY A 64 -12.88 7.54 34.71
C GLY A 64 -13.68 8.62 33.97
N THR A 65 -13.05 9.75 33.66
CA THR A 65 -13.64 10.90 32.95
C THR A 65 -12.83 11.34 31.73
N ALA A 66 -11.84 10.53 31.34
CA ALA A 66 -10.90 10.86 30.27
C ALA A 66 -11.60 11.10 28.93
N HIS A 67 -11.06 12.05 28.16
CA HIS A 67 -11.51 12.32 26.80
C HIS A 67 -11.06 11.19 25.87
N ALA A 68 -12.02 10.45 25.29
CA ALA A 68 -11.71 9.43 24.30
C ALA A 68 -11.23 10.10 23.00
N THR A 69 -9.94 10.00 22.72
CA THR A 69 -9.31 10.66 21.56
C THR A 69 -9.75 10.09 20.21
N GLY A 70 -10.23 8.83 20.20
CA GLY A 70 -10.43 8.03 18.99
C GLY A 70 -9.15 7.31 18.52
N LEU A 71 -7.97 7.77 18.97
CA LEU A 71 -6.69 7.19 18.57
C LEU A 71 -6.50 5.79 19.16
N SER A 72 -6.16 4.86 18.29
CA SER A 72 -6.05 3.42 18.56
C SER A 72 -5.13 2.75 17.54
N SER A 73 -4.80 1.47 17.72
CA SER A 73 -4.03 0.72 16.73
C SER A 73 -4.71 0.60 15.35
N ALA A 74 -6.04 0.76 15.33
CA ALA A 74 -6.88 0.77 14.12
C ALA A 74 -7.22 2.20 13.64
N SER A 75 -6.72 3.23 14.32
CA SER A 75 -6.92 4.64 13.98
C SER A 75 -5.72 5.45 14.49
N THR A 76 -4.61 5.31 13.77
CA THR A 76 -3.35 5.99 14.04
C THR A 76 -3.35 7.43 13.52
N GLY A 77 -2.31 8.19 13.86
CA GLY A 77 -2.12 9.56 13.43
C GLY A 77 -2.07 10.54 14.60
N THR A 78 -2.08 11.83 14.28
CA THR A 78 -1.96 12.94 15.22
C THR A 78 -3.29 13.67 15.37
N ASN A 79 -3.79 13.78 16.60
CA ASN A 79 -4.87 14.70 16.95
C ASN A 79 -4.33 15.88 17.75
N THR A 80 -4.64 17.10 17.30
CA THR A 80 -4.38 18.34 18.04
C THR A 80 -5.56 18.67 18.94
N TYR A 81 -5.28 18.98 20.21
CA TYR A 81 -6.25 19.47 21.19
C TYR A 81 -5.81 20.84 21.71
N TYR A 82 -6.80 21.67 22.05
CA TYR A 82 -6.57 22.97 22.69
C TYR A 82 -7.22 22.93 24.07
N GLY A 83 -6.43 23.19 25.11
CA GLY A 83 -6.85 23.09 26.50
C GLY A 83 -6.27 24.20 27.37
N GLY A 84 -6.37 24.04 28.68
CA GLY A 84 -5.71 24.98 29.59
C GLY A 84 -5.88 24.63 31.04
N ILE A 85 -4.76 24.28 31.68
CA ILE A 85 -4.70 23.96 33.09
C ILE A 85 -4.95 25.23 33.90
N GLY A 86 -5.72 25.12 34.99
CA GLY A 86 -6.06 26.24 35.87
C GLY A 86 -7.50 26.73 35.72
N ASN A 87 -8.26 26.17 34.76
CA ASN A 87 -9.58 26.66 34.38
C ASN A 87 -10.72 25.94 35.11
N ASN A 88 -10.47 24.73 35.65
CA ASN A 88 -11.52 23.92 36.26
C ASN A 88 -11.99 24.47 37.61
N THR A 89 -13.13 25.19 37.57
CA THR A 89 -13.78 25.73 38.78
C THR A 89 -14.64 24.71 39.55
N SER A 90 -14.71 23.46 39.09
CA SER A 90 -15.44 22.37 39.75
C SER A 90 -14.65 21.72 40.88
N ILE A 91 -13.31 21.73 40.78
CA ILE A 91 -12.40 21.25 41.82
C ILE A 91 -12.14 22.30 42.92
N ALA A 92 -11.64 21.84 44.07
CA ALA A 92 -11.53 22.68 45.28
C ALA A 92 -10.41 23.72 45.20
N ASP A 93 -9.38 23.46 44.40
CA ASP A 93 -8.28 24.35 44.07
C ASP A 93 -8.06 24.24 42.55
N PRO A 94 -8.49 25.23 41.75
CA PRO A 94 -8.35 25.19 40.28
C PRO A 94 -6.91 25.06 39.79
N LEU A 95 -5.89 25.28 40.62
CA LEU A 95 -4.50 25.07 40.22
C LEU A 95 -4.11 23.57 40.17
N LEU A 96 -4.96 22.66 40.68
CA LEU A 96 -4.75 21.21 40.67
C LEU A 96 -5.57 20.50 39.56
N ASP A 97 -5.86 21.29 38.54
CA ASP A 97 -6.57 20.92 37.32
C ASP A 97 -5.72 19.97 36.47
N VAL A 98 -6.40 19.06 35.79
CA VAL A 98 -5.77 18.00 34.98
C VAL A 98 -6.66 17.73 33.78
N ASP A 99 -6.09 17.74 32.59
CA ASP A 99 -6.78 17.32 31.38
C ASP A 99 -6.35 15.87 31.06
N MET A 100 -7.26 14.89 31.19
CA MET A 100 -7.01 13.46 30.93
C MET A 100 -7.56 13.02 29.57
N PHE A 101 -6.73 12.31 28.80
CA PHE A 101 -7.04 11.75 27.49
C PHE A 101 -6.88 10.23 27.50
N GLN A 102 -7.68 9.51 26.71
CA GLN A 102 -7.58 8.07 26.54
C GLN A 102 -7.15 7.72 25.11
N VAL A 103 -6.19 6.80 25.00
CA VAL A 103 -5.79 6.11 23.77
C VAL A 103 -5.87 4.59 23.97
N GLN A 104 -5.90 3.82 22.89
CA GLN A 104 -5.70 2.37 22.93
C GLN A 104 -4.39 2.03 22.20
N LEU A 105 -3.61 1.11 22.77
CA LEU A 105 -2.32 0.67 22.22
C LEU A 105 -2.26 -0.87 22.23
N ASN A 106 -1.91 -1.48 21.09
CA ASN A 106 -1.48 -2.87 20.99
C ASN A 106 -0.05 -3.02 21.56
N ALA A 107 0.44 -4.26 21.67
CA ALA A 107 1.84 -4.48 22.04
C ALA A 107 2.76 -3.97 20.93
N GLY A 108 3.80 -3.22 21.29
CA GLY A 108 4.71 -2.55 20.35
C GLY A 108 4.30 -1.14 19.95
N ASP A 109 3.02 -0.76 20.10
CA ASP A 109 2.53 0.57 19.75
C ASP A 109 3.16 1.67 20.59
N SER A 110 3.36 2.83 19.95
CA SER A 110 3.97 4.00 20.58
C SER A 110 3.05 5.20 20.55
N VAL A 111 2.97 5.90 21.67
CA VAL A 111 2.31 7.20 21.76
C VAL A 111 3.36 8.28 22.00
N ILE A 112 3.28 9.35 21.20
CA ILE A 112 4.07 10.57 21.36
C ILE A 112 3.10 11.64 21.86
N VAL A 113 3.50 12.33 22.92
CA VAL A 113 2.74 13.42 23.54
C VAL A 113 3.65 14.63 23.57
N ASP A 114 3.18 15.73 23.00
CA ASP A 114 3.92 16.95 22.78
C ASP A 114 3.03 18.16 23.13
N ILE A 115 3.55 19.10 23.91
CA ILE A 115 2.82 20.22 24.48
C ILE A 115 3.49 21.53 24.11
N ASP A 116 2.75 22.41 23.43
CA ASP A 116 3.18 23.75 23.07
C ASP A 116 2.54 24.80 23.98
N ALA A 117 3.32 25.42 24.87
CA ALA A 117 2.86 26.50 25.75
C ALA A 117 3.90 27.62 25.94
N SER A 118 5.17 27.25 26.11
CA SER A 118 6.34 28.13 26.19
C SER A 118 6.49 28.98 24.94
N GLN A 119 6.31 28.39 23.75
CA GLN A 119 6.37 29.14 22.48
C GLN A 119 5.30 30.24 22.37
N PHE A 120 4.15 30.06 23.01
CA PHE A 120 3.04 31.02 23.06
C PHE A 120 3.08 31.95 24.28
N GLN A 121 3.99 31.70 25.24
CA GLN A 121 4.13 32.43 26.51
C GLN A 121 2.84 32.44 27.35
N THR A 122 2.12 31.32 27.38
CA THR A 122 0.86 31.20 28.15
C THR A 122 1.12 31.23 29.66
N GLY A 123 2.27 30.70 30.09
CA GLY A 123 2.70 30.61 31.49
C GLY A 123 2.69 29.19 32.04
N LEU A 124 2.04 28.24 31.37
CA LEU A 124 2.02 26.84 31.79
C LEU A 124 3.46 26.30 31.93
N ASP A 125 3.71 25.67 33.08
CA ASP A 125 4.87 24.80 33.34
C ASP A 125 4.32 23.38 33.29
N SER A 126 4.50 22.69 32.17
CA SER A 126 3.66 21.55 31.80
C SER A 126 4.27 20.21 32.21
N VAL A 127 3.43 19.34 32.80
CA VAL A 127 3.78 17.98 33.20
C VAL A 127 2.88 16.98 32.49
N VAL A 128 3.47 15.98 31.84
CA VAL A 128 2.77 14.83 31.24
C VAL A 128 3.01 13.57 32.05
N ARG A 129 1.94 12.87 32.42
CA ARG A 129 1.96 11.51 32.98
C ARG A 129 1.20 10.54 32.08
N ILE A 130 1.75 9.36 31.82
CA ILE A 130 1.05 8.27 31.11
C ILE A 130 0.79 7.12 32.09
N PHE A 131 -0.45 6.64 32.13
CA PHE A 131 -0.90 5.56 32.99
C PHE A 131 -1.43 4.36 32.20
N ASP A 132 -1.22 3.14 32.74
CA ASP A 132 -1.88 1.93 32.25
C ASP A 132 -3.36 1.84 32.68
N ALA A 133 -4.09 0.84 32.17
CA ALA A 133 -5.49 0.59 32.52
C ALA A 133 -5.75 0.22 34.00
N ALA A 134 -4.71 -0.05 34.79
CA ALA A 134 -4.80 -0.28 36.24
C ALA A 134 -4.46 0.99 37.05
N GLY A 135 -4.06 2.08 36.40
CA GLY A 135 -3.67 3.35 37.02
C GLY A 135 -2.21 3.41 37.48
N ASN A 136 -1.33 2.50 37.02
CA ASN A 136 0.10 2.60 37.27
C ASN A 136 0.72 3.59 36.27
N GLU A 137 1.58 4.50 36.76
CA GLU A 137 2.38 5.37 35.88
C GLU A 137 3.43 4.55 35.10
N VAL A 138 3.50 4.78 33.80
CA VAL A 138 4.42 4.11 32.86
C VAL A 138 5.37 5.09 32.14
N ALA A 139 5.05 6.38 32.09
CA ALA A 139 5.95 7.44 31.61
C ALA A 139 5.65 8.80 32.26
N TYR A 140 6.65 9.68 32.29
CA TYR A 140 6.63 11.02 32.89
C TYR A 140 7.51 11.98 32.06
N SER A 141 7.06 13.22 31.89
CA SER A 141 7.86 14.37 31.42
C SER A 141 7.41 15.67 32.11
N ASP A 142 8.27 16.67 32.06
CA ASP A 142 8.28 17.87 32.93
C ASP A 142 8.95 19.09 32.27
N ASP A 143 9.95 18.87 31.40
CA ASP A 143 10.89 19.92 30.93
C ASP A 143 11.63 19.47 29.64
N ASP A 144 11.08 18.49 28.91
CA ASP A 144 11.75 17.82 27.78
C ASP A 144 11.42 18.48 26.43
N LEU A 145 12.46 18.80 25.66
CA LEU A 145 12.38 19.51 24.39
C LEU A 145 11.91 18.59 23.24
N ALA A 146 10.89 19.01 22.50
CA ALA A 146 10.42 18.31 21.30
C ALA A 146 11.35 18.52 20.08
N PRO A 147 11.35 17.61 19.08
CA PRO A 147 12.34 17.63 17.99
C PRO A 147 12.34 18.87 17.09
N ASP A 148 11.24 19.61 16.99
CA ASP A 148 11.08 20.79 16.13
C ASP A 148 11.33 22.12 16.87
N GLU A 149 11.40 22.12 18.21
CA GLU A 149 11.64 23.29 19.09
C GLU A 149 13.07 23.88 19.02
N ASN A 150 13.79 23.72 17.91
CA ASN A 150 15.19 24.09 17.72
C ASN A 150 15.52 25.61 17.85
N PHE A 151 14.55 26.47 18.17
CA PHE A 151 14.69 27.93 18.18
C PHE A 151 14.39 28.65 19.51
N VAL A 152 13.92 27.97 20.56
CA VAL A 152 13.67 28.56 21.92
C VAL A 152 14.98 28.86 22.67
N SER A 153 15.74 29.84 22.18
CA SER A 153 17.13 30.08 22.59
C SER A 153 17.36 31.14 23.70
N PHE A 154 16.31 31.63 24.38
CA PHE A 154 16.46 32.74 25.37
C PHE A 154 15.57 32.71 26.63
N LEU A 155 14.65 31.76 26.77
CA LEU A 155 13.92 31.46 28.00
C LEU A 155 14.05 29.96 28.27
N SER A 156 13.88 29.51 29.52
CA SER A 156 13.76 28.07 29.78
C SER A 156 12.60 27.52 28.95
N ASN A 157 12.73 26.30 28.43
CA ASN A 157 11.52 25.58 28.08
C ASN A 157 10.85 25.13 29.38
N PHE A 158 9.54 24.97 29.33
CA PHE A 158 8.67 24.43 30.38
C PHE A 158 7.57 23.55 29.74
N ASP A 159 7.87 23.09 28.53
CA ASP A 159 7.01 22.30 27.66
C ASP A 159 7.43 20.83 27.82
N SER A 160 6.45 19.93 27.86
CA SER A 160 6.63 18.50 28.11
C SER A 160 6.55 17.70 26.81
N TYR A 161 7.59 16.93 26.52
CA TYR A 161 7.64 15.98 25.41
C TYR A 161 7.94 14.56 25.90
N VAL A 162 7.08 13.59 25.59
CA VAL A 162 7.29 12.18 25.94
C VAL A 162 6.90 11.21 24.84
N THR A 163 7.69 10.17 24.67
CA THR A 163 7.35 8.99 23.84
C THR A 163 7.29 7.76 24.73
N TYR A 164 6.21 6.99 24.64
CA TYR A 164 6.03 5.73 25.38
C TYR A 164 5.61 4.60 24.45
N THR A 165 6.24 3.44 24.59
CA THR A 165 5.95 2.21 23.84
C THR A 165 5.33 1.14 24.74
N ASN A 166 4.22 0.55 24.32
CA ASN A 166 3.54 -0.51 25.07
C ASN A 166 4.31 -1.85 24.98
N THR A 167 5.13 -2.14 26.00
CA THR A 167 5.91 -3.38 26.10
C THR A 167 5.20 -4.50 26.87
N THR A 168 3.90 -4.39 27.18
CA THR A 168 3.22 -5.35 28.08
C THR A 168 2.79 -6.66 27.42
N GLY A 169 3.06 -6.86 26.13
CA GLY A 169 2.72 -8.10 25.40
C GLY A 169 1.20 -8.34 25.22
N SER A 170 0.38 -7.31 25.37
CA SER A 170 -1.07 -7.37 25.14
C SER A 170 -1.63 -5.98 24.86
N ALA A 171 -2.74 -5.93 24.13
CA ALA A 171 -3.47 -4.69 23.88
C ALA A 171 -4.11 -4.13 25.15
N GLY A 172 -4.10 -2.80 25.30
CA GLY A 172 -4.64 -2.12 26.47
C GLY A 172 -5.02 -0.66 26.22
N ASN A 173 -5.85 -0.12 27.10
CA ASN A 173 -6.11 1.32 27.14
C ASN A 173 -5.04 2.01 27.99
N PHE A 174 -4.55 3.15 27.52
CA PHE A 174 -3.61 4.01 28.23
C PHE A 174 -4.20 5.42 28.38
N PHE A 175 -3.79 6.11 29.42
CA PHE A 175 -4.35 7.39 29.83
C PHE A 175 -3.26 8.44 29.99
N ILE A 176 -3.41 9.57 29.32
CA ILE A 176 -2.43 10.67 29.28
C ILE A 176 -3.03 11.81 30.12
N GLY A 177 -2.38 12.15 31.23
CA GLY A 177 -2.77 13.25 32.10
C GLY A 177 -1.82 14.43 31.95
N ILE A 178 -2.37 15.60 31.66
CA ILE A 178 -1.64 16.87 31.57
C ILE A 178 -1.93 17.70 32.80
N SER A 179 -0.90 18.32 33.39
CA SER A 179 -1.01 19.12 34.61
C SER A 179 0.04 20.23 34.65
N ALA A 180 -0.07 21.12 35.64
CA ALA A 180 0.94 22.13 35.93
C ALA A 180 1.98 21.60 36.93
N TYR A 181 3.23 22.07 36.81
CA TYR A 181 4.34 21.67 37.67
C TYR A 181 4.07 21.92 39.16
N ASN A 182 4.59 21.01 39.99
CA ASN A 182 4.37 21.04 41.43
C ASN A 182 5.53 20.41 42.21
N ASP A 183 6.38 21.27 42.77
CA ASP A 183 7.47 20.98 43.73
C ASP A 183 7.09 20.04 44.91
N LEU A 184 5.79 19.86 45.18
CA LEU A 184 5.24 19.05 46.27
C LEU A 184 4.52 17.78 45.82
N ASP A 185 4.46 17.51 44.51
CA ASP A 185 3.99 16.24 43.98
C ASP A 185 5.07 15.15 44.04
N ASP A 186 4.66 13.92 44.36
CA ASP A 186 5.53 12.75 44.36
C ASP A 186 4.95 11.78 43.32
N PRO A 187 5.60 11.64 42.14
CA PRO A 187 5.16 10.78 41.04
C PRO A 187 4.72 9.38 41.48
N VAL A 188 5.41 8.81 42.47
CA VAL A 188 5.19 7.44 42.96
C VAL A 188 3.90 7.32 43.81
N SER A 189 3.24 8.44 44.11
CA SER A 189 2.07 8.52 44.99
C SER A 189 0.84 9.18 44.38
N TYR A 190 0.92 9.64 43.14
CA TYR A 190 -0.19 10.25 42.41
C TYR A 190 -1.34 9.24 42.21
N ASP A 191 -2.59 9.68 42.41
CA ASP A 191 -3.80 8.87 42.18
C ASP A 191 -4.54 9.41 40.94
N PRO A 192 -4.49 8.71 39.79
CA PRO A 192 -5.16 9.15 38.57
C PRO A 192 -6.67 8.85 38.56
N THR A 193 -7.23 8.33 39.66
CA THR A 193 -8.63 7.91 39.77
C THR A 193 -9.50 8.81 40.66
N ASP A 194 -8.89 9.71 41.45
CA ASP A 194 -9.60 10.66 42.33
C ASP A 194 -8.89 12.03 42.32
N THR A 195 -9.65 13.12 42.25
CA THR A 195 -9.13 14.49 42.41
C THR A 195 -8.94 14.86 43.89
N ALA A 196 -9.53 14.11 44.81
CA ALA A 196 -9.52 14.39 46.23
C ALA A 196 -8.17 14.02 46.89
N GLY A 197 -7.37 15.05 47.19
CA GLY A 197 -6.14 14.90 47.98
C GLY A 197 -4.84 15.11 47.20
N ARG A 198 -4.94 15.52 45.92
CA ARG A 198 -3.81 16.07 45.15
C ARG A 198 -3.04 17.12 45.97
N PRO A 199 -1.69 17.14 45.88
CA PRO A 199 -0.87 18.04 46.69
C PRO A 199 -1.04 19.50 46.26
N THR A 200 -1.49 20.37 47.16
CA THR A 200 -1.52 21.83 46.92
C THR A 200 -0.10 22.39 46.87
N GLY A 201 0.31 23.06 45.79
CA GLY A 201 1.67 23.61 45.69
C GLY A 201 1.99 24.47 44.47
N VAL A 202 1.36 24.19 43.32
CA VAL A 202 1.47 24.90 42.02
C VAL A 202 1.47 26.44 42.20
N ASP A 203 2.41 27.16 41.57
CA ASP A 203 2.37 28.64 41.56
C ASP A 203 1.31 29.11 40.53
N PRO A 204 0.49 30.12 40.85
CA PRO A 204 -0.40 30.74 39.88
C PRO A 204 0.27 31.35 38.62
N SER A 205 1.60 31.37 38.51
CA SER A 205 2.29 31.65 37.24
C SER A 205 2.35 30.46 36.28
N ASP A 206 2.26 29.24 36.81
CA ASP A 206 2.69 27.99 36.16
C ASP A 206 1.51 27.25 35.51
N VAL A 207 0.36 27.92 35.43
CA VAL A 207 -0.89 27.45 34.82
C VAL A 207 -1.22 28.29 33.59
N GLY A 208 -1.82 27.69 32.58
CA GLY A 208 -2.17 28.38 31.34
C GLY A 208 -2.70 27.46 30.25
N SER A 209 -3.07 28.07 29.12
CA SER A 209 -3.47 27.36 27.91
C SER A 209 -2.30 26.64 27.23
N TYR A 210 -2.64 25.60 26.46
CA TYR A 210 -1.70 24.81 25.69
C TYR A 210 -2.32 24.35 24.37
N ASP A 211 -1.46 24.13 23.37
CA ASP A 211 -1.77 23.31 22.20
C ASP A 211 -1.10 21.94 22.45
N LEU A 212 -1.86 20.85 22.28
CA LEU A 212 -1.42 19.48 22.57
C LEU A 212 -1.47 18.64 21.31
N HIS A 213 -0.38 17.97 20.99
CA HIS A 213 -0.30 16.98 19.93
C HIS A 213 -0.19 15.58 20.55
N ILE A 214 -1.26 14.78 20.43
CA ILE A 214 -1.19 13.33 20.72
C ILE A 214 -1.06 12.61 19.40
N THR A 215 0.05 11.90 19.21
CA THR A 215 0.26 11.02 18.06
C THR A 215 0.29 9.58 18.51
N VAL A 216 -0.65 8.75 18.04
CA VAL A 216 -0.55 7.29 18.16
C VAL A 216 0.05 6.77 16.87
N GLN A 217 1.16 6.07 17.00
CA GLN A 217 1.79 5.30 15.95
C GLN A 217 1.58 3.84 16.31
N ASN A 218 1.18 3.03 15.32
CA ASN A 218 1.33 1.59 15.46
C ASN A 218 2.78 1.29 15.81
N GLY A 219 2.97 0.18 16.51
CA GLY A 219 4.30 -0.37 16.64
C GLY A 219 4.82 -0.59 15.24
N ALA A 220 6.14 -0.59 15.08
CA ALA A 220 6.69 -1.24 13.91
C ALA A 220 6.27 -2.72 13.97
N ALA A 221 5.12 -3.05 13.36
CA ALA A 221 5.07 -4.19 12.47
C ALA A 221 6.34 -4.07 11.61
N PRO A 222 7.15 -5.14 11.53
CA PRO A 222 8.49 -5.06 10.95
C PRO A 222 8.41 -4.36 9.60
N LEU A 223 9.09 -3.22 9.49
CA LEU A 223 8.87 -2.26 8.43
C LEU A 223 9.35 -2.84 7.10
N HIS A 224 8.46 -3.50 6.38
CA HIS A 224 8.67 -3.84 4.98
C HIS A 224 8.26 -2.63 4.12
N GLY A 225 9.16 -2.15 3.27
CA GLY A 225 8.85 -1.16 2.25
C GLY A 225 9.58 0.17 2.37
N THR A 226 10.84 0.23 1.91
CA THR A 226 11.16 0.83 0.58
C THR A 226 12.67 1.11 0.41
N GLN A 227 13.49 0.06 0.30
CA GLN A 227 14.32 -0.15 -0.91
C GLN A 227 15.16 -1.42 -0.77
N ALA A 228 14.81 -2.45 -1.54
CA ALA A 228 15.79 -3.43 -1.99
C ALA A 228 16.81 -2.70 -2.87
N VAL A 229 17.91 -2.21 -2.28
CA VAL A 229 19.09 -1.80 -3.05
C VAL A 229 19.68 -3.06 -3.67
N ILE A 230 19.23 -3.36 -4.89
CA ILE A 230 19.86 -4.33 -5.77
C ILE A 230 21.26 -3.80 -6.15
N THR A 231 22.24 -3.99 -5.28
CA THR A 231 23.61 -4.24 -5.70
C THR A 231 24.33 -5.14 -4.72
N ASP A 232 24.82 -6.26 -5.23
CA ASP A 232 25.82 -7.12 -4.59
C ASP A 232 27.22 -6.47 -4.60
N ALA A 233 27.27 -5.19 -4.18
CA ALA A 233 28.42 -4.29 -4.25
C ALA A 233 28.85 -3.85 -2.84
N PRO A 234 30.14 -3.52 -2.64
CA PRO A 234 30.58 -2.90 -1.40
C PRO A 234 29.88 -1.57 -1.20
N LEU A 235 29.55 -1.26 0.06
CA LEU A 235 28.88 -0.03 0.45
C LEU A 235 29.68 1.22 0.00
N GLU A 236 29.05 2.21 -0.63
CA GLU A 236 29.75 3.44 -1.10
C GLU A 236 29.84 4.54 -0.02
N ASP A 237 28.81 4.71 0.82
CA ASP A 237 28.84 5.50 2.07
C ASP A 237 27.99 4.84 3.18
N GLY A 238 28.12 5.28 4.43
CA GLY A 238 27.30 4.80 5.54
C GLY A 238 27.82 3.55 6.25
N THR A 239 26.93 2.92 7.01
CA THR A 239 27.11 1.66 7.73
C THR A 239 25.82 0.84 7.64
N ALA A 240 25.90 -0.43 7.26
CA ALA A 240 24.74 -1.30 7.04
C ALA A 240 24.75 -2.53 7.97
N VAL A 241 23.57 -3.00 8.37
CA VAL A 241 23.35 -4.28 9.05
C VAL A 241 22.32 -5.09 8.26
N ASP A 242 22.75 -6.20 7.64
CA ASP A 242 21.93 -6.99 6.70
C ASP A 242 21.61 -8.38 7.27
N LEU A 243 20.50 -8.97 6.81
CA LEU A 243 20.09 -10.34 7.08
C LEU A 243 20.28 -11.26 5.86
N ALA A 244 20.59 -12.53 6.10
CA ALA A 244 20.48 -13.59 5.10
C ALA A 244 19.92 -14.87 5.74
N VAL A 245 19.02 -15.59 5.06
CA VAL A 245 18.46 -16.88 5.49
C VAL A 245 19.10 -17.99 4.67
N VAL A 246 19.84 -18.89 5.31
CA VAL A 246 20.56 -19.97 4.60
C VAL A 246 20.40 -21.32 5.31
N ARG A 247 20.05 -22.38 4.56
CA ARG A 247 20.05 -23.77 5.05
C ARG A 247 21.45 -24.23 5.47
N ASP A 248 22.44 -23.93 4.62
CA ASP A 248 23.86 -24.24 4.85
C ASP A 248 24.64 -22.97 5.24
N GLN A 249 25.35 -23.04 6.37
CA GLN A 249 26.20 -21.99 6.91
C GLN A 249 27.18 -21.38 5.87
N THR A 250 27.17 -20.05 5.71
CA THR A 250 28.05 -19.36 4.76
C THR A 250 29.53 -19.58 5.06
N GLN A 251 30.31 -19.80 4.00
CA GLN A 251 31.76 -19.96 4.06
C GLN A 251 32.45 -18.58 4.06
N LEU A 252 32.95 -18.18 5.23
CA LEU A 252 33.64 -16.90 5.44
C LEU A 252 35.15 -16.98 5.22
N ASP A 253 35.80 -15.82 5.02
CA ASP A 253 37.26 -15.72 5.01
C ASP A 253 37.88 -15.90 6.41
N ALA A 254 39.21 -15.91 6.47
CA ALA A 254 39.96 -16.14 7.72
C ALA A 254 39.77 -15.06 8.81
N TYR A 255 39.03 -13.99 8.53
CA TYR A 255 38.65 -12.92 9.46
C TYR A 255 37.14 -12.87 9.73
N GLY A 256 36.35 -13.85 9.26
CA GLY A 256 34.90 -13.88 9.44
C GLY A 256 34.15 -12.93 8.50
N GLN A 257 34.68 -12.66 7.31
CA GLN A 257 34.10 -11.70 6.35
C GLN A 257 33.86 -12.31 4.97
N THR A 258 32.89 -11.76 4.25
CA THR A 258 32.59 -12.03 2.83
C THR A 258 32.72 -10.75 2.00
N SER A 259 32.72 -10.85 0.67
CA SER A 259 32.77 -9.72 -0.28
C SER A 259 31.40 -9.25 -0.77
N SER A 260 30.38 -10.04 -0.51
CA SER A 260 29.02 -9.97 -1.05
C SER A 260 28.06 -10.57 -0.02
N LEU A 261 26.80 -10.12 0.00
CA LEU A 261 25.80 -10.74 0.88
C LEU A 261 25.52 -12.17 0.36
N PRO A 262 25.36 -13.18 1.22
CA PRO A 262 24.89 -14.48 0.76
C PRO A 262 23.48 -14.34 0.18
N ASN A 263 23.22 -14.98 -0.96
CA ASN A 263 21.86 -15.13 -1.43
C ASN A 263 21.09 -15.96 -0.40
N SER A 264 19.98 -15.44 0.10
CA SER A 264 19.06 -16.22 0.93
C SER A 264 18.45 -17.37 0.12
N ASP A 265 18.08 -18.45 0.80
CA ASP A 265 17.13 -19.42 0.27
C ASP A 265 15.81 -18.69 -0.03
N THR A 266 15.29 -18.80 -1.26
CA THR A 266 14.04 -18.11 -1.64
C THR A 266 12.80 -18.73 -1.01
N TRP A 267 12.93 -19.94 -0.44
CA TRP A 267 11.85 -20.63 0.24
C TRP A 267 12.37 -21.73 1.20
N ILE A 268 11.60 -21.96 2.24
CA ILE A 268 11.73 -23.11 3.14
C ILE A 268 10.37 -23.78 3.38
N ASP A 269 10.41 -24.99 3.93
CA ASP A 269 9.22 -25.67 4.43
C ASP A 269 9.23 -25.70 5.96
N GLU A 270 8.07 -25.94 6.55
CA GLU A 270 7.85 -26.00 8.00
C GLU A 270 8.74 -27.00 8.77
N TRP A 271 9.31 -28.04 8.13
CA TRP A 271 10.20 -29.00 8.79
C TRP A 271 11.69 -28.72 8.51
N SER A 272 11.99 -27.63 7.80
CA SER A 272 13.35 -27.23 7.47
C SER A 272 14.13 -26.78 8.72
N SER A 273 15.45 -26.94 8.67
CA SER A 273 16.37 -26.25 9.58
C SER A 273 17.27 -25.33 8.77
N PHE A 274 17.46 -24.11 9.29
CA PHE A 274 18.17 -23.04 8.61
C PHE A 274 18.89 -22.14 9.62
N TRP A 275 19.65 -21.19 9.09
CA TRP A 275 20.35 -20.15 9.83
C TRP A 275 19.92 -18.78 9.34
N VAL A 276 19.65 -17.87 10.27
CA VAL A 276 19.61 -16.43 10.01
C VAL A 276 20.99 -15.87 10.32
N GLU A 277 21.69 -15.38 9.31
CA GLU A 277 23.03 -14.81 9.40
C GLU A 277 22.96 -13.27 9.37
N ILE A 278 23.54 -12.62 10.39
CA ILE A 278 23.51 -11.15 10.56
C ILE A 278 24.88 -10.58 10.19
N TYR A 279 24.90 -9.73 9.17
CA TYR A 279 26.11 -9.11 8.63
C TYR A 279 26.19 -7.63 8.96
N VAL A 280 27.40 -7.10 9.13
CA VAL A 280 27.65 -5.66 9.32
C VAL A 280 28.77 -5.18 8.40
N GLU A 281 28.56 -4.03 7.76
CA GLU A 281 29.51 -3.37 6.84
C GLU A 281 29.58 -1.86 7.13
N THR A 282 30.72 -1.23 6.88
CA THR A 282 30.91 0.22 6.96
C THR A 282 31.82 0.71 5.83
N ALA A 283 31.40 1.81 5.20
CA ALA A 283 32.21 2.58 4.26
C ALA A 283 32.88 3.79 4.94
N ASP A 284 32.21 4.39 5.92
CA ASP A 284 32.61 5.65 6.58
C ASP A 284 33.88 5.53 7.44
N ALA A 285 34.15 4.34 7.99
CA ALA A 285 35.26 4.11 8.92
C ALA A 285 36.28 3.07 8.43
N GLN A 286 37.46 3.03 9.08
CA GLN A 286 38.48 2.02 8.79
C GLN A 286 38.09 0.61 9.27
N GLY A 287 37.09 0.53 10.16
CA GLY A 287 36.42 -0.69 10.60
C GLY A 287 35.41 -0.40 11.70
N ILE A 288 34.66 -1.44 12.04
CA ILE A 288 33.74 -1.49 13.18
C ILE A 288 34.54 -1.81 14.45
N THR A 289 34.16 -1.23 15.59
CA THR A 289 34.73 -1.53 16.92
C THR A 289 33.80 -2.39 17.77
N ALA A 290 32.48 -2.20 17.66
CA ALA A 290 31.46 -3.06 18.26
C ALA A 290 30.16 -3.00 17.43
N ALA A 291 29.35 -4.06 17.50
CA ALA A 291 28.00 -4.08 16.96
C ALA A 291 27.04 -4.83 17.89
N ILE A 292 25.77 -4.44 17.86
CA ILE A 292 24.65 -5.00 18.62
C ILE A 292 23.43 -5.06 17.69
N ALA A 293 22.68 -6.14 17.76
CA ALA A 293 21.31 -6.23 17.28
C ALA A 293 20.51 -7.20 18.15
N ASP A 294 19.19 -7.10 18.11
CA ASP A 294 18.24 -8.10 18.59
C ASP A 294 17.48 -8.64 17.36
N LEU A 295 17.27 -9.96 17.28
CA LEU A 295 16.59 -10.60 16.15
C LEU A 295 15.20 -11.08 16.58
N ASN A 296 14.16 -10.54 15.98
CA ASN A 296 12.78 -11.03 16.13
C ASN A 296 12.51 -12.15 15.11
N TYR A 297 11.58 -13.05 15.42
CA TYR A 297 11.09 -14.13 14.56
C TYR A 297 9.69 -14.58 14.99
N ASN A 298 8.94 -15.26 14.11
CA ASN A 298 7.70 -15.89 14.51
C ASN A 298 7.98 -17.22 15.26
N THR A 299 7.81 -17.21 16.58
CA THR A 299 7.99 -18.41 17.43
C THR A 299 6.91 -19.47 17.25
N ASP A 300 5.76 -19.15 16.66
CA ASP A 300 4.74 -20.16 16.39
C ASP A 300 5.22 -21.11 15.26
N PHE A 301 6.15 -20.66 14.40
CA PHE A 301 6.62 -21.42 13.23
C PHE A 301 7.99 -22.08 13.42
N PHE A 302 8.91 -21.47 14.17
CA PHE A 302 10.25 -22.04 14.42
C PHE A 302 10.85 -21.59 15.75
N THR A 303 11.44 -22.54 16.47
CA THR A 303 12.29 -22.29 17.64
C THR A 303 13.71 -21.88 17.23
N ALA A 304 14.27 -20.84 17.88
CA ALA A 304 15.71 -20.58 17.83
C ALA A 304 16.47 -21.54 18.77
N THR A 305 17.41 -22.33 18.26
CA THR A 305 18.08 -23.40 19.06
C THR A 305 19.56 -23.16 19.36
N ALA A 306 20.25 -22.32 18.58
CA ALA A 306 21.67 -22.05 18.76
C ALA A 306 22.08 -20.66 18.23
N ILE A 307 23.16 -20.11 18.80
CA ILE A 307 23.81 -18.88 18.34
C ILE A 307 25.28 -19.17 18.08
N GLU A 308 25.81 -18.72 16.94
CA GLU A 308 27.24 -18.75 16.62
C GLU A 308 27.72 -17.35 16.23
N PHE A 309 28.67 -16.79 16.98
CA PHE A 309 29.28 -15.49 16.65
C PHE A 309 30.35 -15.63 15.56
N GLY A 310 30.35 -14.69 14.61
CA GLY A 310 31.33 -14.66 13.54
C GLY A 310 32.73 -14.29 14.03
N ALA A 311 33.76 -14.86 13.40
CA ALA A 311 35.16 -14.69 13.82
C ALA A 311 35.70 -13.25 13.76
N ALA A 312 34.96 -12.32 13.13
CA ALA A 312 35.24 -10.89 13.14
C ALA A 312 35.03 -10.26 14.53
N PHE A 313 34.11 -10.81 15.33
CA PHE A 313 33.70 -10.26 16.63
C PHE A 313 33.96 -11.24 17.77
N ALA A 314 34.17 -10.71 18.97
CA ALA A 314 34.20 -11.46 20.21
C ALA A 314 32.87 -11.25 20.93
N ASP A 315 32.15 -12.35 21.16
CA ASP A 315 30.92 -12.41 21.96
C ASP A 315 31.09 -11.72 23.32
N ASN A 316 30.15 -10.82 23.64
CA ASN A 316 30.08 -10.13 24.93
C ASN A 316 29.37 -10.95 26.03
N GLY A 317 28.83 -12.13 25.69
CA GLY A 317 28.14 -13.05 26.59
C GLY A 317 26.78 -12.53 27.07
N GLN A 318 26.14 -11.64 26.30
CA GLN A 318 24.82 -11.05 26.61
C GLN A 318 23.68 -11.69 25.81
N ALA A 319 23.98 -12.53 24.81
CA ALA A 319 22.96 -13.08 23.94
C ALA A 319 22.04 -14.09 24.66
N ILE A 320 20.73 -13.89 24.53
CA ILE A 320 19.68 -14.71 25.15
C ILE A 320 18.63 -15.01 24.08
N ILE A 321 18.33 -16.29 23.88
CA ILE A 321 17.15 -16.72 23.15
C ILE A 321 15.96 -16.67 24.12
N ASP A 322 14.97 -15.82 23.84
CA ASP A 322 13.66 -15.83 24.49
C ASP A 322 12.59 -16.24 23.47
N ASP A 323 12.44 -17.55 23.38
CA ASP A 323 11.51 -18.22 22.47
C ASP A 323 10.06 -17.87 22.79
N ALA A 324 9.72 -17.74 24.07
CA ALA A 324 8.37 -17.37 24.51
C ALA A 324 7.92 -15.97 24.05
N THR A 325 8.83 -15.15 23.52
CA THR A 325 8.55 -13.84 22.91
C THR A 325 8.94 -13.74 21.43
N GLY A 326 9.53 -14.79 20.84
CA GLY A 326 10.07 -14.74 19.47
C GLY A 326 11.24 -13.77 19.30
N VAL A 327 12.12 -13.62 20.31
CA VAL A 327 13.25 -12.67 20.24
C VAL A 327 14.57 -13.28 20.71
N VAL A 328 15.61 -13.17 19.90
CA VAL A 328 17.00 -13.37 20.32
C VAL A 328 17.63 -12.01 20.64
N THR A 329 17.68 -11.69 21.93
CA THR A 329 18.24 -10.42 22.42
C THR A 329 19.74 -10.51 22.66
N GLY A 330 20.44 -9.37 22.64
CA GLY A 330 21.82 -9.22 23.06
C GLY A 330 22.86 -9.77 22.10
N LEU A 331 22.55 -9.94 20.80
CA LEU A 331 23.51 -10.38 19.76
C LEU A 331 24.56 -9.29 19.55
N SER A 332 25.58 -9.30 20.43
CA SER A 332 26.52 -8.21 20.59
C SER A 332 27.95 -8.70 20.65
N GLY A 333 28.84 -8.01 19.93
CA GLY A 333 30.24 -8.39 19.86
C GLY A 333 31.20 -7.22 19.65
N THR A 334 32.41 -7.36 20.20
CA THR A 334 33.51 -6.41 20.03
C THR A 334 34.44 -6.88 18.91
N ALA A 335 34.80 -6.03 17.96
CA ALA A 335 35.65 -6.42 16.83
C ALA A 335 37.05 -6.89 17.26
N GLN A 336 37.51 -8.00 16.68
CA GLN A 336 38.82 -8.59 17.01
C GLN A 336 39.99 -7.98 16.20
N TYR A 337 39.70 -7.20 15.15
CA TYR A 337 40.68 -6.63 14.23
C TYR A 337 40.26 -5.23 13.75
N GLU A 338 41.22 -4.33 13.53
CA GLU A 338 41.00 -2.91 13.14
C GLU A 338 40.20 -2.68 11.83
N LYS A 339 39.97 -3.73 11.03
CA LYS A 339 39.31 -3.68 9.73
C LYS A 339 38.16 -4.70 9.60
N ALA A 340 37.43 -4.95 10.69
CA ALA A 340 36.17 -5.67 10.62
C ALA A 340 35.13 -4.79 9.90
N GLY A 341 34.45 -5.34 8.89
CA GLY A 341 33.34 -4.68 8.19
C GLY A 341 33.74 -3.59 7.18
N HIS A 342 35.02 -3.29 6.99
CA HIS A 342 35.43 -2.18 6.11
C HIS A 342 35.37 -2.60 4.63
N LEU A 343 34.39 -2.06 3.89
CA LEU A 343 34.10 -2.38 2.47
C LEU A 343 33.95 -3.90 2.24
N LYS A 344 33.36 -4.58 3.23
CA LYS A 344 33.15 -6.01 3.33
C LYS A 344 32.06 -6.29 4.36
N LYS A 345 31.24 -7.30 4.12
CA LYS A 345 30.24 -7.76 5.08
C LYS A 345 30.90 -8.71 6.10
N ALA A 346 30.93 -8.32 7.37
CA ALA A 346 31.46 -9.11 8.48
C ALA A 346 30.31 -9.78 9.24
N LEU A 347 30.37 -11.11 9.44
CA LEU A 347 29.34 -11.81 10.21
C LEU A 347 29.45 -11.39 11.67
N LEU A 348 28.39 -10.80 12.23
CA LEU A 348 28.24 -10.52 13.65
C LEU A 348 27.92 -11.82 14.40
N ALA A 349 26.76 -12.40 14.07
CA ALA A 349 26.28 -13.65 14.60
C ALA A 349 25.36 -14.34 13.60
N ARG A 350 25.10 -15.62 13.84
CA ARG A 350 24.04 -16.37 13.19
C ARG A 350 23.25 -17.18 14.19
N VAL A 351 21.93 -17.23 13.99
CA VAL A 351 20.97 -17.94 14.82
C VAL A 351 20.47 -19.15 14.05
N LYS A 352 20.48 -20.33 14.66
CA LYS A 352 19.91 -21.55 14.08
C LYS A 352 18.44 -21.66 14.43
N PHE A 353 17.63 -21.97 13.44
CA PHE A 353 16.21 -22.28 13.58
C PHE A 353 15.94 -23.76 13.27
N GLU A 354 15.07 -24.36 14.05
CA GLU A 354 14.60 -25.75 13.92
C GLU A 354 13.12 -25.80 14.29
N SER A 355 12.34 -26.54 13.52
CA SER A 355 10.94 -26.80 13.82
C SER A 355 10.81 -27.90 14.88
N LEU A 356 10.32 -27.55 16.06
CA LEU A 356 10.18 -28.42 17.24
C LEU A 356 8.72 -28.86 17.45
N GLU A 357 8.48 -29.69 18.48
CA GLU A 357 7.17 -30.32 18.79
C GLU A 357 6.06 -29.30 19.15
N GLN A 358 6.42 -28.05 19.45
CA GLN A 358 5.46 -26.97 19.74
C GLN A 358 5.29 -25.96 18.60
N ASP A 359 6.14 -26.02 17.58
CA ASP A 359 6.12 -25.12 16.43
C ASP A 359 5.22 -25.76 15.36
N ASP A 360 4.44 -24.97 14.62
CA ASP A 360 3.48 -25.50 13.65
C ASP A 360 3.14 -24.50 12.53
N VAL A 361 3.02 -24.97 11.30
CA VAL A 361 2.62 -24.14 10.14
C VAL A 361 1.40 -24.78 9.51
N SER A 362 0.26 -24.60 10.18
CA SER A 362 -0.99 -25.28 9.85
C SER A 362 -1.48 -24.95 8.44
N ILE A 363 -2.02 -25.97 7.76
CA ILE A 363 -2.72 -25.81 6.49
C ILE A 363 -4.10 -25.18 6.72
N ASP A 364 -4.37 -24.02 6.11
CA ASP A 364 -5.71 -23.45 6.11
C ASP A 364 -6.60 -24.13 5.07
N PHE A 365 -7.57 -24.90 5.55
CA PHE A 365 -8.53 -25.64 4.72
C PHE A 365 -9.81 -24.84 4.41
N GLU A 366 -10.06 -23.72 5.09
CA GLU A 366 -11.21 -22.85 4.82
C GLU A 366 -10.84 -21.85 3.70
N ASP A 367 -9.71 -21.16 3.87
CA ASP A 367 -9.20 -20.16 2.91
C ASP A 367 -8.28 -20.77 1.82
N LYS A 368 -7.98 -22.08 1.90
CA LYS A 368 -7.16 -22.84 0.94
C LYS A 368 -5.71 -22.35 0.84
N PHE A 369 -5.09 -22.08 1.98
CA PHE A 369 -3.75 -21.50 2.08
C PHE A 369 -2.74 -22.46 2.73
N ILE A 370 -1.59 -22.70 2.08
CA ILE A 370 -0.41 -23.41 2.63
C ILE A 370 0.83 -22.52 2.75
N GLY A 371 0.68 -21.21 2.52
CA GLY A 371 1.76 -20.26 2.38
C GLY A 371 1.78 -19.54 1.02
N PRO A 372 2.74 -18.61 0.84
CA PRO A 372 3.88 -18.39 1.72
C PRO A 372 3.52 -17.63 3.01
N HIS A 373 3.90 -18.19 4.17
CA HIS A 373 3.80 -17.51 5.46
C HIS A 373 5.03 -16.61 5.69
N ALA A 374 4.85 -15.50 6.41
CA ALA A 374 5.96 -14.65 6.81
C ALA A 374 6.72 -15.24 8.00
N LEU A 375 8.06 -15.33 7.92
CA LEU A 375 8.92 -15.83 9.00
C LEU A 375 8.99 -14.90 10.24
N GLY A 376 8.40 -13.70 10.16
CA GLY A 376 8.42 -12.69 11.23
C GLY A 376 9.82 -12.13 11.54
N LEU A 377 10.80 -12.35 10.64
CA LEU A 377 12.17 -11.91 10.84
C LEU A 377 12.25 -10.39 10.83
N SER A 378 12.97 -9.81 11.80
CA SER A 378 13.39 -8.40 11.75
C SER A 378 14.50 -8.12 12.74
N LEU A 379 15.23 -7.03 12.52
CA LEU A 379 16.23 -6.54 13.45
C LEU A 379 15.69 -5.37 14.28
N SER A 380 15.97 -5.39 15.57
CA SER A 380 15.68 -4.31 16.50
C SER A 380 16.91 -4.00 17.37
N ASN A 381 16.86 -2.90 18.13
CA ASN A 381 17.96 -2.48 19.04
C ASN A 381 19.35 -2.41 18.35
N VAL A 382 19.35 -2.07 17.06
CA VAL A 382 20.56 -2.13 16.23
C VAL A 382 21.47 -0.94 16.54
N SER A 383 22.73 -1.21 16.86
CA SER A 383 23.75 -0.18 17.01
C SER A 383 25.13 -0.65 16.58
N VAL A 384 25.87 0.24 15.91
CA VAL A 384 27.23 -0.03 15.42
C VAL A 384 28.16 1.09 15.88
N SER A 385 29.26 0.72 16.51
CA SER A 385 30.34 1.64 16.90
C SER A 385 31.49 1.52 15.91
N LEU A 386 32.02 2.66 15.45
CA LEU A 386 33.08 2.72 14.43
C LEU A 386 34.46 3.05 15.04
N THR A 387 35.53 2.92 14.25
CA THR A 387 36.85 3.44 14.63
C THR A 387 36.86 4.97 14.63
N ASP A 388 37.61 5.57 15.56
CA ASP A 388 37.79 7.03 15.72
C ASP A 388 36.49 7.83 16.05
N ASP A 389 35.45 7.15 16.56
CA ASP A 389 34.14 7.72 16.91
C ASP A 389 33.47 8.49 15.75
N THR A 390 33.67 8.02 14.52
CA THR A 390 33.05 8.58 13.30
C THR A 390 31.53 8.46 13.34
N GLU A 391 30.81 9.58 13.13
CA GLU A 391 29.37 9.59 12.89
C GLU A 391 29.05 8.95 11.52
N THR A 392 27.97 8.17 11.45
CA THR A 392 27.57 7.40 10.26
C THR A 392 26.04 7.34 10.17
N THR A 393 25.51 7.21 8.95
CA THR A 393 24.11 6.80 8.77
C THR A 393 24.04 5.28 8.93
N LEU A 394 23.28 4.81 9.91
CA LEU A 394 23.02 3.39 10.11
C LEU A 394 21.82 2.96 9.26
N LEU A 395 22.07 2.08 8.30
CA LEU A 395 21.07 1.39 7.50
C LEU A 395 20.83 0.02 8.13
N VAL A 396 19.56 -0.32 8.40
CA VAL A 396 19.15 -1.66 8.80
C VAL A 396 18.46 -2.27 7.58
N GLY A 397 19.00 -3.38 7.07
CA GLY A 397 18.45 -4.08 5.92
C GLY A 397 17.17 -4.83 6.27
N ASP A 398 16.27 -4.89 5.30
CA ASP A 398 15.02 -5.63 5.39
C ASP A 398 15.25 -7.13 5.65
N ALA A 399 14.23 -7.81 6.17
CA ALA A 399 14.24 -9.27 6.19
C ALA A 399 14.23 -9.83 4.76
N PRO A 400 15.00 -10.89 4.47
CA PRO A 400 15.04 -11.46 3.14
C PRO A 400 13.71 -12.10 2.75
N GLU A 401 13.38 -12.00 1.46
CA GLU A 401 12.27 -12.71 0.84
C GLU A 401 12.55 -14.23 0.82
N THR A 402 12.20 -14.88 1.92
CA THR A 402 12.19 -16.33 2.07
C THR A 402 10.78 -16.80 2.42
N ASP A 403 10.10 -17.39 1.45
CA ASP A 403 8.78 -17.97 1.64
C ASP A 403 8.81 -19.13 2.65
N LEU A 404 7.81 -19.22 3.54
CA LEU A 404 7.57 -20.41 4.36
C LEU A 404 6.34 -21.18 3.88
N TRP A 405 6.49 -22.48 3.60
CA TRP A 405 5.39 -23.33 3.13
C TRP A 405 5.08 -24.48 4.10
N ALA A 406 3.79 -24.74 4.34
CA ALA A 406 3.29 -25.94 5.00
C ALA A 406 3.49 -27.20 4.12
N ILE A 407 3.64 -28.38 4.73
CA ILE A 407 3.86 -29.62 3.99
C ILE A 407 2.52 -30.23 3.61
N ALA A 408 2.04 -29.86 2.41
CA ALA A 408 0.78 -30.36 1.85
C ALA A 408 0.65 -31.90 1.74
N TYR A 409 1.74 -32.67 1.93
CA TYR A 409 1.71 -34.13 2.01
C TYR A 409 1.30 -34.67 3.40
N ASP A 410 1.49 -33.90 4.47
CA ASP A 410 0.95 -34.16 5.81
C ASP A 410 -0.38 -33.42 5.96
N VAL A 411 -1.32 -33.78 5.10
CA VAL A 411 -2.64 -33.14 4.98
C VAL A 411 -3.53 -33.39 6.21
N ASN A 412 -3.04 -34.10 7.22
CA ASN A 412 -3.73 -34.29 8.51
C ASN A 412 -3.03 -33.62 9.70
N ASP A 413 -1.96 -32.84 9.47
CA ASP A 413 -1.28 -32.00 10.47
C ASP A 413 -0.86 -32.81 11.70
N ASP A 414 -0.17 -33.95 11.48
CA ASP A 414 0.22 -34.86 12.57
C ASP A 414 1.71 -35.22 12.64
N ASP A 415 2.55 -34.34 12.08
CA ASP A 415 4.01 -34.40 11.99
C ASP A 415 4.57 -35.63 11.24
N VAL A 416 3.76 -36.37 10.48
CA VAL A 416 4.15 -37.60 9.78
C VAL A 416 3.30 -37.94 8.54
N ILE A 417 3.98 -38.06 7.39
CA ILE A 417 3.35 -38.48 6.12
C ILE A 417 3.14 -40.00 6.13
N ASP A 418 1.90 -40.45 6.34
CA ASP A 418 1.56 -41.83 6.71
C ASP A 418 0.36 -42.41 5.89
N PHE A 419 -0.23 -43.51 6.34
CA PHE A 419 -1.42 -44.11 5.74
C PHE A 419 -2.69 -43.26 5.88
N LYS A 420 -2.76 -42.35 6.88
CA LYS A 420 -3.87 -41.41 7.03
C LYS A 420 -3.96 -40.45 5.85
N ASP A 421 -2.86 -39.79 5.53
CA ASP A 421 -2.75 -38.83 4.42
C ASP A 421 -2.99 -39.54 3.10
N LEU A 422 -2.47 -40.76 2.93
CA LEU A 422 -2.78 -41.61 1.79
C LEU A 422 -4.28 -41.90 1.67
N THR A 423 -5.01 -41.98 2.78
CA THR A 423 -6.46 -42.18 2.78
C THR A 423 -7.20 -40.91 2.35
N ILE A 424 -6.68 -39.72 2.69
CA ILE A 424 -7.20 -38.42 2.25
C ILE A 424 -6.92 -38.22 0.75
N LEU A 425 -5.68 -38.41 0.29
CA LEU A 425 -5.30 -38.39 -1.13
C LEU A 425 -6.11 -39.39 -1.96
N ALA A 426 -6.30 -40.63 -1.47
CA ALA A 426 -7.14 -41.61 -2.15
C ALA A 426 -8.63 -41.23 -2.21
N SER A 427 -9.10 -40.29 -1.37
CA SER A 427 -10.48 -39.77 -1.41
C SER A 427 -10.68 -38.68 -2.46
N VAL A 428 -9.63 -37.89 -2.74
CA VAL A 428 -9.61 -36.84 -3.76
C VAL A 428 -9.03 -37.25 -5.12
N TYR A 429 -8.53 -38.47 -5.25
CA TYR A 429 -7.92 -38.96 -6.49
C TYR A 429 -8.87 -38.85 -7.71
N ASN A 430 -8.36 -38.26 -8.79
CA ASN A 430 -9.08 -37.93 -10.03
C ASN A 430 -10.17 -36.84 -9.82
N GLN A 431 -9.96 -35.91 -8.90
CA GLN A 431 -10.70 -34.65 -8.81
C GLN A 431 -9.84 -33.51 -9.35
N ASN A 432 -10.51 -32.52 -9.93
CA ASN A 432 -9.92 -31.29 -10.46
C ASN A 432 -10.04 -30.17 -9.41
N VAL A 433 -9.09 -29.23 -9.39
CA VAL A 433 -9.08 -28.11 -8.42
C VAL A 433 -10.26 -27.13 -8.56
N LEU A 434 -10.88 -27.02 -9.75
CA LEU A 434 -12.03 -26.15 -10.02
C LEU A 434 -13.38 -26.84 -9.71
N ASP A 435 -13.53 -28.12 -10.09
CA ASP A 435 -14.80 -28.85 -10.07
C ASP A 435 -15.11 -29.54 -8.71
N THR A 436 -14.55 -29.07 -7.59
CA THR A 436 -14.58 -29.80 -6.30
C THR A 436 -15.05 -29.00 -5.09
N ASP A 437 -15.94 -29.63 -4.30
CA ASP A 437 -16.32 -29.19 -2.95
C ASP A 437 -15.29 -29.63 -1.88
N SER A 438 -14.21 -30.34 -2.24
CA SER A 438 -13.29 -30.95 -1.27
C SER A 438 -12.12 -30.03 -0.92
N PRO A 439 -11.91 -29.71 0.38
CA PRO A 439 -10.85 -28.80 0.82
C PRO A 439 -9.45 -29.41 0.74
N TYR A 440 -9.26 -30.62 0.19
CA TYR A 440 -7.96 -31.28 0.14
C TYR A 440 -7.36 -31.34 -1.29
N VAL A 441 -8.12 -30.99 -2.33
CA VAL A 441 -7.69 -31.18 -3.73
C VAL A 441 -6.54 -30.25 -4.11
N TRP A 442 -6.68 -28.97 -3.75
CA TRP A 442 -5.71 -27.92 -4.07
C TRP A 442 -4.33 -28.16 -3.41
N ALA A 443 -4.32 -28.64 -2.16
CA ALA A 443 -3.08 -29.00 -1.46
C ALA A 443 -2.45 -30.28 -2.03
N LEU A 444 -3.27 -31.28 -2.39
CA LEU A 444 -2.79 -32.61 -2.82
C LEU A 444 -2.51 -32.74 -4.32
N ASP A 445 -2.84 -31.74 -5.15
CA ASP A 445 -2.30 -31.57 -6.52
C ASP A 445 -0.91 -30.93 -6.41
N ALA A 446 0.02 -31.68 -5.83
CA ALA A 446 1.33 -31.17 -5.45
C ALA A 446 2.17 -30.78 -6.68
N ASP A 447 1.96 -31.42 -7.83
CA ASP A 447 2.58 -31.03 -9.11
C ASP A 447 1.81 -29.91 -9.85
N LYS A 448 0.85 -29.28 -9.16
CA LYS A 448 0.04 -28.13 -9.57
C LYS A 448 -0.44 -28.26 -11.01
N SER A 449 -0.96 -29.44 -11.34
CA SER A 449 -1.35 -29.82 -12.70
C SER A 449 -2.81 -29.54 -13.04
N GLY A 450 -3.60 -29.15 -12.04
CA GLY A 450 -5.06 -29.00 -12.08
C GLY A 450 -5.82 -30.23 -11.56
N ASP A 451 -5.22 -31.42 -11.53
CA ASP A 451 -5.88 -32.69 -11.22
C ASP A 451 -5.06 -33.56 -10.25
N VAL A 452 -5.62 -33.96 -9.09
CA VAL A 452 -4.95 -34.93 -8.20
C VAL A 452 -4.90 -36.31 -8.89
N ASN A 453 -3.71 -36.74 -9.30
CA ASN A 453 -3.54 -37.87 -10.20
C ASN A 453 -2.42 -38.86 -9.76
N PHE A 454 -1.95 -39.70 -10.70
CA PHE A 454 -0.95 -40.73 -10.40
C PHE A 454 0.45 -40.15 -10.14
N LYS A 455 0.73 -38.93 -10.61
CA LYS A 455 1.99 -38.22 -10.33
C LYS A 455 2.05 -37.78 -8.88
N ASP A 456 0.99 -37.19 -8.35
CA ASP A 456 0.88 -36.74 -6.96
C ASP A 456 1.01 -37.92 -6.01
N LEU A 457 0.32 -39.03 -6.33
CA LEU A 457 0.52 -40.31 -5.65
C LEU A 457 1.98 -40.82 -5.73
N THR A 458 2.74 -40.46 -6.75
CA THR A 458 4.17 -40.83 -6.87
C THR A 458 5.07 -39.94 -6.02
N PHE A 459 4.79 -38.63 -5.93
CA PHE A 459 5.47 -37.72 -4.99
C PHE A 459 5.13 -38.07 -3.54
N PHE A 460 3.86 -38.25 -3.22
CA PHE A 460 3.39 -38.76 -1.94
C PHE A 460 4.08 -40.09 -1.56
N ALA A 461 4.13 -41.07 -2.47
CA ALA A 461 4.82 -42.34 -2.22
C ALA A 461 6.35 -42.20 -2.07
N THR A 462 6.94 -41.11 -2.54
CA THR A 462 8.36 -40.77 -2.30
C THR A 462 8.53 -40.22 -0.88
N ASN A 463 7.59 -39.40 -0.41
CA ASN A 463 7.62 -38.76 0.91
C ASN A 463 7.04 -39.62 2.04
N TYR A 464 6.41 -40.76 1.71
CA TYR A 464 5.88 -41.69 2.72
C TYR A 464 6.91 -42.05 3.80
N GLY A 465 6.53 -41.85 5.06
CA GLY A 465 7.36 -42.07 6.24
C GLY A 465 8.49 -41.05 6.42
N VAL A 466 8.37 -39.86 5.82
CA VAL A 466 9.03 -38.64 6.31
C VAL A 466 8.18 -38.06 7.44
N SER A 467 8.83 -37.43 8.41
CA SER A 467 8.22 -36.86 9.62
C SER A 467 9.08 -35.69 10.10
N LYS A 468 8.48 -34.78 10.86
CA LYS A 468 9.16 -33.67 11.54
C LYS A 468 10.35 -34.16 12.37
N GLY A 469 11.46 -33.43 12.30
CA GLY A 469 12.73 -33.80 12.95
C GLY A 469 13.36 -35.13 12.48
N GLY A 470 12.93 -35.69 11.34
CA GLY A 470 13.45 -36.94 10.79
C GLY A 470 14.76 -36.80 10.00
N ASP A 471 15.44 -37.93 9.74
CA ASP A 471 16.68 -37.98 8.93
C ASP A 471 16.45 -37.82 7.39
N ARG A 472 15.31 -37.26 6.96
CA ARG A 472 14.90 -37.18 5.55
C ARG A 472 14.14 -35.89 5.27
N ASP A 473 14.56 -35.17 4.25
CA ASP A 473 13.82 -34.01 3.74
C ASP A 473 12.62 -34.45 2.87
N VAL A 474 11.63 -33.57 2.74
CA VAL A 474 10.50 -33.75 1.82
C VAL A 474 10.96 -33.48 0.38
N VAL A 475 10.49 -34.31 -0.56
CA VAL A 475 10.81 -34.19 -1.99
C VAL A 475 9.63 -33.59 -2.74
N TYR A 476 9.82 -32.41 -3.29
CA TYR A 476 8.81 -31.66 -4.01
C TYR A 476 8.96 -31.79 -5.54
N PRO A 477 7.87 -31.62 -6.31
CA PRO A 477 7.98 -31.34 -7.74
C PRO A 477 8.69 -30.01 -7.99
N SER A 478 9.28 -29.87 -9.17
CA SER A 478 10.03 -28.67 -9.56
C SER A 478 9.19 -27.38 -9.64
N ASN A 479 7.87 -27.51 -9.60
CA ASN A 479 6.89 -26.43 -9.68
C ASN A 479 5.98 -26.37 -8.44
N PHE A 480 6.43 -26.88 -7.29
CA PHE A 480 5.66 -26.78 -6.03
C PHE A 480 5.33 -25.32 -5.66
N LEU A 481 6.31 -24.42 -5.78
CA LEU A 481 6.17 -22.99 -5.47
C LEU A 481 5.29 -22.21 -6.45
N GLN A 482 4.84 -22.82 -7.56
CA GLN A 482 4.29 -22.16 -8.77
C GLN A 482 3.11 -21.20 -8.52
N ARG A 483 2.56 -21.09 -7.30
CA ARG A 483 1.27 -20.46 -6.97
C ARG A 483 0.12 -21.06 -7.80
N TRP A 484 0.02 -20.69 -9.07
CA TRP A 484 -0.97 -21.13 -10.06
C TRP A 484 -0.97 -22.62 -10.38
N TYR A 485 -2.09 -23.10 -10.93
CA TYR A 485 -2.35 -24.49 -11.30
C TYR A 485 -2.43 -24.68 -12.81
N GLY A 486 -2.16 -25.89 -13.29
CA GLY A 486 -2.24 -26.24 -14.71
C GLY A 486 -0.91 -26.04 -15.45
N LYS A 487 -0.97 -25.81 -16.77
CA LYS A 487 0.22 -25.58 -17.60
C LYS A 487 -0.07 -24.87 -18.92
N THR A 488 0.57 -23.73 -19.17
CA THR A 488 0.64 -23.14 -20.52
C THR A 488 1.45 -24.01 -21.48
N THR A 489 1.00 -24.13 -22.73
CA THR A 489 1.69 -24.93 -23.75
C THR A 489 2.49 -24.10 -24.76
N ASN A 490 2.22 -22.80 -24.89
CA ASN A 490 2.91 -21.89 -25.81
C ASN A 490 3.04 -20.48 -25.21
N ILE A 491 4.21 -20.14 -24.67
CA ILE A 491 4.53 -18.82 -24.08
C ILE A 491 5.85 -18.29 -24.64
N SER A 492 5.89 -16.98 -24.90
CA SER A 492 7.04 -16.21 -25.40
C SER A 492 7.30 -15.00 -24.51
N GLY A 493 8.55 -14.53 -24.45
CA GLY A 493 9.01 -13.56 -23.44
C GLY A 493 9.92 -14.19 -22.38
N ASP A 494 10.61 -13.34 -21.64
CA ASP A 494 11.59 -13.65 -20.59
C ASP A 494 10.97 -13.56 -19.17
N SER A 495 9.84 -12.88 -18.97
CA SER A 495 9.14 -12.78 -17.68
C SER A 495 8.38 -14.08 -17.32
N SER A 496 8.45 -14.50 -16.05
CA SER A 496 7.65 -15.65 -15.55
C SER A 496 6.19 -15.27 -15.31
N ILE A 497 5.29 -16.26 -15.30
CA ILE A 497 3.87 -16.04 -15.01
C ILE A 497 3.68 -15.38 -13.63
N ASP A 498 4.50 -15.76 -12.64
CA ASP A 498 4.48 -15.17 -11.30
C ASP A 498 4.80 -13.66 -11.34
N GLN A 499 5.85 -13.26 -12.08
CA GLN A 499 6.19 -11.85 -12.27
C GLN A 499 5.07 -11.05 -12.96
N VAL A 500 4.39 -11.66 -13.94
CA VAL A 500 3.26 -11.00 -14.63
C VAL A 500 2.05 -10.87 -13.70
N MET A 501 1.79 -11.89 -12.87
CA MET A 501 0.75 -11.86 -11.84
C MET A 501 1.04 -10.79 -10.79
N ASP A 502 2.24 -10.76 -10.22
CA ASP A 502 2.66 -9.75 -9.22
C ASP A 502 2.54 -8.33 -9.80
N THR A 503 2.89 -8.15 -11.08
CA THR A 503 2.69 -6.87 -11.78
C THR A 503 1.21 -6.51 -11.92
N ALA A 504 0.36 -7.47 -12.33
CA ALA A 504 -1.07 -7.21 -12.51
C ALA A 504 -1.78 -6.91 -11.19
N LEU A 505 -1.42 -7.62 -10.12
CA LEU A 505 -1.88 -7.37 -8.75
C LEU A 505 -1.45 -6.00 -8.25
N SER A 506 -0.18 -5.64 -8.38
CA SER A 506 0.34 -4.32 -7.99
C SER A 506 -0.36 -3.17 -8.73
N ILE A 507 -0.62 -3.31 -10.04
CA ILE A 507 -1.35 -2.30 -10.82
C ILE A 507 -2.77 -2.09 -10.27
N TRP A 508 -3.48 -3.17 -9.92
CA TRP A 508 -4.83 -3.06 -9.34
C TRP A 508 -4.82 -2.57 -7.89
N GLN A 509 -3.86 -3.01 -7.08
CA GLN A 509 -3.66 -2.53 -5.71
C GLN A 509 -3.45 -1.01 -5.68
N ASP A 510 -2.55 -0.50 -6.53
CA ASP A 510 -2.28 0.94 -6.67
C ASP A 510 -3.50 1.70 -7.20
N ALA A 511 -4.18 1.18 -8.23
CA ALA A 511 -5.34 1.83 -8.84
C ALA A 511 -6.55 1.93 -7.90
N LEU A 512 -6.74 0.93 -7.03
CA LEU A 512 -7.83 0.88 -6.06
C LEU A 512 -7.46 1.49 -4.69
N GLY A 513 -6.17 1.63 -4.39
CA GLY A 513 -5.67 2.11 -3.10
C GLY A 513 -5.88 1.09 -1.98
N MET A 514 -5.61 -0.20 -2.27
CA MET A 514 -5.81 -1.30 -1.32
C MET A 514 -4.57 -1.49 -0.43
N ASP A 515 -4.79 -1.69 0.88
CA ASP A 515 -3.72 -1.93 1.85
C ASP A 515 -2.94 -3.23 1.53
N GLU A 516 -3.66 -4.27 1.08
CA GLU A 516 -3.12 -5.56 0.65
C GLU A 516 -3.65 -5.90 -0.76
N PRO A 517 -2.90 -6.64 -1.61
CA PRO A 517 -3.38 -7.09 -2.91
C PRO A 517 -4.49 -8.16 -2.78
N LEU A 518 -5.26 -8.37 -3.85
CA LEU A 518 -6.21 -9.48 -3.95
C LEU A 518 -5.49 -10.83 -3.92
N ASP A 519 -6.01 -11.79 -3.16
CA ASP A 519 -5.55 -13.18 -3.22
C ASP A 519 -6.11 -13.88 -4.46
N ILE A 520 -5.26 -14.13 -5.46
CA ILE A 520 -5.65 -14.67 -6.77
C ILE A 520 -5.09 -16.08 -6.97
N GLN A 521 -5.97 -17.06 -6.94
CA GLN A 521 -5.68 -18.41 -7.40
C GLN A 521 -5.79 -18.46 -8.94
N LEU A 522 -4.66 -18.41 -9.65
CA LEU A 522 -4.64 -18.64 -11.09
C LEU A 522 -4.69 -20.14 -11.44
N VAL A 523 -5.51 -20.52 -12.42
CA VAL A 523 -5.63 -21.89 -12.97
C VAL A 523 -5.54 -21.84 -14.49
N ILE A 524 -4.84 -22.79 -15.11
CA ILE A 524 -4.57 -22.81 -16.55
C ILE A 524 -5.08 -24.12 -17.16
N THR A 525 -6.03 -24.03 -18.08
CA THR A 525 -6.75 -25.18 -18.66
C THR A 525 -7.13 -24.93 -20.12
N ASP A 526 -7.51 -25.98 -20.86
CA ASP A 526 -8.14 -25.87 -22.19
C ASP A 526 -9.57 -25.34 -22.00
N LEU A 527 -9.74 -24.01 -22.08
CA LEU A 527 -11.07 -23.36 -22.08
C LEU A 527 -11.73 -23.59 -23.45
N GLY A 528 -10.90 -23.57 -24.49
CA GLY A 528 -11.26 -24.00 -25.83
C GLY A 528 -12.07 -22.98 -26.63
N GLY A 529 -12.06 -23.15 -27.95
CA GLY A 529 -12.75 -22.23 -28.85
C GLY A 529 -11.99 -20.92 -29.01
N THR A 530 -12.44 -19.87 -28.34
CA THR A 530 -11.87 -18.50 -28.42
C THR A 530 -11.95 -17.76 -27.08
N GLN A 531 -12.07 -18.46 -25.95
CA GLN A 531 -11.98 -17.83 -24.63
C GLN A 531 -10.50 -17.72 -24.24
N LEU A 532 -10.09 -16.61 -23.63
CA LEU A 532 -8.72 -16.39 -23.15
C LEU A 532 -8.61 -16.52 -21.63
N GLY A 533 -9.65 -16.13 -20.91
CA GLY A 533 -9.74 -16.30 -19.46
C GLY A 533 -11.17 -16.18 -18.93
N GLU A 534 -11.29 -16.28 -17.61
CA GLU A 534 -12.46 -15.88 -16.81
C GLU A 534 -12.07 -15.64 -15.34
N GLY A 535 -12.53 -14.54 -14.75
CA GLY A 535 -12.41 -14.22 -13.33
C GLY A 535 -13.65 -14.62 -12.50
N GLN A 536 -13.43 -15.08 -11.26
CA GLN A 536 -14.48 -15.39 -10.29
C GLN A 536 -14.10 -14.93 -8.88
N ILE A 537 -14.97 -14.16 -8.22
CA ILE A 537 -14.86 -13.82 -6.80
C ILE A 537 -15.05 -15.10 -5.95
N THR A 538 -14.20 -15.31 -4.93
CA THR A 538 -14.33 -16.43 -3.98
C THR A 538 -14.55 -15.96 -2.54
N ALA A 539 -13.97 -14.83 -2.12
CA ALA A 539 -14.15 -14.27 -0.79
C ALA A 539 -14.29 -12.75 -0.79
N VAL A 540 -14.96 -12.23 0.24
CA VAL A 540 -15.17 -10.81 0.52
C VAL A 540 -14.90 -10.52 2.00
N ASP A 541 -14.51 -9.29 2.32
CA ASP A 541 -14.26 -8.85 3.70
C ASP A 541 -15.55 -8.57 4.50
N GLU A 542 -15.39 -8.11 5.75
CA GLU A 542 -16.50 -7.72 6.64
C GLU A 542 -17.35 -6.56 6.07
N GLN A 543 -16.83 -5.79 5.11
CA GLN A 543 -17.50 -4.70 4.41
C GLN A 543 -18.07 -5.15 3.04
N GLY A 544 -17.93 -6.42 2.69
CA GLY A 544 -18.41 -6.99 1.43
C GLY A 544 -17.54 -6.67 0.20
N ARG A 545 -16.33 -6.11 0.36
CA ARG A 545 -15.39 -5.86 -0.74
C ARG A 545 -14.66 -7.15 -1.12
N PRO A 546 -14.42 -7.45 -2.41
CA PRO A 546 -13.64 -8.62 -2.81
C PRO A 546 -12.23 -8.61 -2.21
N VAL A 547 -11.82 -9.76 -1.67
CA VAL A 547 -10.45 -9.98 -1.14
C VAL A 547 -9.76 -11.19 -1.76
N ALA A 548 -10.51 -12.15 -2.29
CA ALA A 548 -9.95 -13.30 -2.98
C ALA A 548 -10.78 -13.72 -4.21
N GLY A 549 -10.12 -14.35 -5.17
CA GLY A 549 -10.77 -14.96 -6.34
C GLY A 549 -9.95 -16.02 -7.06
N ILE A 550 -10.58 -16.64 -8.04
CA ILE A 550 -9.97 -17.54 -9.01
C ILE A 550 -9.92 -16.83 -10.36
N VAL A 551 -8.77 -16.86 -11.01
CA VAL A 551 -8.63 -16.50 -12.43
C VAL A 551 -8.34 -17.80 -13.19
N THR A 552 -9.12 -18.11 -14.22
CA THR A 552 -8.83 -19.21 -15.14
C THR A 552 -8.30 -18.65 -16.45
N LEU A 553 -7.23 -19.22 -17.00
CA LEU A 553 -6.65 -18.88 -18.30
C LEU A 553 -6.63 -20.06 -19.26
N ASP A 554 -6.70 -19.76 -20.56
CA ASP A 554 -6.56 -20.73 -21.63
C ASP A 554 -5.10 -21.22 -21.80
N ASP A 555 -4.89 -22.51 -22.02
CA ASP A 555 -3.56 -23.12 -22.01
C ASP A 555 -2.71 -22.82 -23.26
N ASP A 556 -3.35 -22.56 -24.40
CA ASP A 556 -2.68 -22.26 -25.68
C ASP A 556 -3.03 -20.89 -26.30
N ALA A 557 -3.82 -20.07 -25.58
CA ALA A 557 -4.30 -18.74 -25.96
C ALA A 557 -5.04 -18.75 -27.31
N ALA A 558 -6.11 -19.53 -27.39
CA ALA A 558 -6.89 -19.79 -28.60
C ALA A 558 -6.03 -20.22 -29.82
N GLY A 559 -4.96 -20.97 -29.56
CA GLY A 559 -4.00 -21.49 -30.52
C GLY A 559 -2.95 -20.51 -31.03
N LEU A 560 -2.88 -19.28 -30.50
CA LEU A 560 -1.89 -18.27 -30.89
C LEU A 560 -0.73 -18.13 -29.90
N GLY A 561 -0.91 -18.57 -28.65
CA GLY A 561 0.09 -18.49 -27.58
C GLY A 561 0.18 -17.13 -26.88
N TRP A 562 0.88 -17.15 -25.75
CA TRP A 562 1.03 -16.04 -24.81
C TRP A 562 2.33 -15.24 -25.05
N TYR A 563 2.28 -13.92 -24.81
CA TYR A 563 3.43 -13.05 -24.63
C TYR A 563 3.50 -12.56 -23.18
N SER A 564 4.66 -12.72 -22.51
CA SER A 564 4.79 -12.50 -21.07
C SER A 564 5.59 -11.27 -20.64
N ASP A 565 6.42 -10.64 -21.49
CA ASP A 565 7.32 -9.59 -20.99
C ASP A 565 6.56 -8.39 -20.44
N ILE A 566 6.77 -8.08 -19.17
CA ILE A 566 6.21 -6.88 -18.53
C ILE A 566 6.75 -5.60 -19.18
N SER A 567 7.96 -5.66 -19.77
CA SER A 567 8.60 -4.54 -20.45
C SER A 567 7.74 -3.95 -21.58
N THR A 568 7.65 -2.62 -21.62
CA THR A 568 6.98 -1.89 -22.71
C THR A 568 7.79 -1.87 -24.01
N THR A 569 8.98 -2.49 -24.05
CA THR A 569 9.90 -2.47 -25.20
C THR A 569 9.28 -2.99 -26.49
N ALA A 570 8.44 -4.03 -26.43
CA ALA A 570 7.71 -4.54 -27.59
C ALA A 570 6.59 -3.60 -28.10
N PHE A 571 6.22 -2.59 -27.30
CA PHE A 571 5.14 -1.64 -27.53
C PHE A 571 5.66 -0.20 -27.65
N GLY A 572 6.90 -0.03 -28.13
CA GLY A 572 7.55 1.27 -28.36
C GLY A 572 8.46 1.76 -27.22
N GLY A 573 8.49 1.08 -26.08
CA GLY A 573 9.46 1.31 -24.99
C GLY A 573 9.27 2.59 -24.18
N GLY A 574 8.11 3.24 -24.28
CA GLY A 574 7.72 4.38 -23.44
C GLY A 574 6.92 3.95 -22.20
N GLU A 575 6.45 4.94 -21.44
CA GLU A 575 5.32 4.74 -20.53
C GLU A 575 4.05 4.50 -21.35
N LEU A 576 3.15 3.66 -20.82
CA LEU A 576 1.86 3.32 -21.44
C LEU A 576 0.75 3.88 -20.54
N GLU A 577 -0.28 4.45 -21.15
CA GLU A 577 -1.43 5.05 -20.47
C GLU A 577 -2.60 4.05 -20.41
N GLY A 578 -3.41 4.14 -19.36
CA GLY A 578 -4.62 3.33 -19.21
C GLY A 578 -5.72 3.74 -20.17
N GLY A 579 -6.58 2.79 -20.58
CA GLY A 579 -7.66 3.04 -21.54
C GLY A 579 -7.21 3.16 -23.00
N VAL A 580 -5.97 2.78 -23.32
CA VAL A 580 -5.39 2.86 -24.67
C VAL A 580 -4.85 1.48 -25.11
N SER A 581 -5.13 1.11 -26.35
CA SER A 581 -4.57 -0.09 -26.98
C SER A 581 -3.21 0.16 -27.63
N TYR A 582 -2.21 -0.63 -27.27
CA TYR A 582 -0.86 -0.55 -27.81
C TYR A 582 -0.56 -1.76 -28.69
N THR A 583 -0.44 -1.54 -30.00
CA THR A 583 -0.01 -2.59 -30.93
C THR A 583 1.50 -2.84 -30.85
N ALA A 584 1.89 -4.10 -30.77
CA ALA A 584 3.26 -4.57 -30.76
C ALA A 584 4.02 -4.21 -32.05
N ASP A 585 5.32 -3.94 -31.89
CA ASP A 585 6.25 -3.77 -32.99
C ASP A 585 6.27 -5.02 -33.88
N ILE A 586 6.16 -4.85 -35.19
CA ILE A 586 5.96 -5.93 -36.19
C ILE A 586 7.09 -7.00 -36.27
N ASN A 587 8.19 -6.82 -35.53
CA ASN A 587 9.28 -7.80 -35.42
C ASN A 587 9.61 -8.15 -33.95
N SER A 588 8.77 -7.75 -33.00
CA SER A 588 8.84 -8.18 -31.59
C SER A 588 8.23 -9.58 -31.44
N ASP A 589 8.59 -10.28 -30.36
CA ASP A 589 8.00 -11.59 -30.08
C ASP A 589 6.52 -11.49 -29.65
N ALA A 590 6.06 -10.32 -29.17
CA ALA A 590 4.64 -10.04 -28.91
C ALA A 590 3.76 -10.08 -30.17
N ALA A 591 4.33 -9.83 -31.36
CA ALA A 591 3.56 -9.70 -32.59
C ALA A 591 2.89 -11.03 -32.99
N GLY A 592 1.57 -11.13 -32.77
CA GLY A 592 0.75 -12.29 -33.12
C GLY A 592 0.47 -13.28 -31.99
N HIS A 593 0.91 -12.98 -30.76
CA HIS A 593 0.57 -13.69 -29.51
C HIS A 593 -0.40 -12.84 -28.68
N TYR A 594 -1.18 -13.43 -27.77
CA TYR A 594 -2.00 -12.65 -26.82
C TYR A 594 -1.16 -12.17 -25.64
N ASP A 595 -1.39 -10.94 -25.20
CA ASP A 595 -0.63 -10.32 -24.11
C ASP A 595 -1.10 -10.81 -22.74
N LEU A 596 -0.28 -11.59 -22.05
CA LEU A 596 -0.64 -12.23 -20.78
C LEU A 596 -0.92 -11.21 -19.67
N LEU A 597 -0.16 -10.11 -19.64
CA LEU A 597 -0.38 -9.02 -18.68
C LEU A 597 -1.76 -8.40 -18.87
N THR A 598 -2.15 -8.12 -20.12
CA THR A 598 -3.47 -7.56 -20.44
C THR A 598 -4.62 -8.49 -20.03
N VAL A 599 -4.50 -9.80 -20.28
CA VAL A 599 -5.55 -10.75 -19.87
C VAL A 599 -5.62 -10.88 -18.35
N LEU A 600 -4.49 -10.98 -17.65
CA LEU A 600 -4.50 -11.02 -16.18
C LEU A 600 -5.09 -9.74 -15.58
N LEU A 601 -4.79 -8.55 -16.14
CA LEU A 601 -5.41 -7.30 -15.72
C LEU A 601 -6.94 -7.32 -15.93
N HIS A 602 -7.43 -7.83 -17.06
CA HIS A 602 -8.86 -7.97 -17.34
C HIS A 602 -9.56 -8.90 -16.32
N GLU A 603 -9.06 -10.12 -16.14
CA GLU A 603 -9.71 -11.10 -15.26
C GLU A 603 -9.64 -10.71 -13.78
N ILE A 604 -8.54 -10.07 -13.34
CA ILE A 604 -8.45 -9.50 -11.99
C ILE A 604 -9.42 -8.31 -11.82
N GLY A 605 -9.71 -7.54 -12.87
CA GLY A 605 -10.77 -6.53 -12.84
C GLY A 605 -12.16 -7.11 -12.55
N HIS A 606 -12.48 -8.27 -13.13
CA HIS A 606 -13.70 -9.01 -12.78
C HIS A 606 -13.69 -9.51 -11.32
N VAL A 607 -12.56 -10.07 -10.84
CA VAL A 607 -12.42 -10.48 -9.43
C VAL A 607 -12.51 -9.29 -8.46
N ALA A 608 -12.01 -8.12 -8.85
CA ALA A 608 -12.13 -6.89 -8.06
C ALA A 608 -13.59 -6.38 -7.95
N GLY A 609 -14.53 -6.94 -8.71
CA GLY A 609 -15.96 -6.64 -8.62
C GLY A 609 -16.59 -6.07 -9.89
N PHE A 610 -15.90 -6.05 -11.04
CA PHE A 610 -16.49 -5.63 -12.31
C PHE A 610 -17.38 -6.75 -12.89
N THR A 611 -18.56 -6.98 -12.28
CA THR A 611 -19.50 -8.03 -12.70
C THR A 611 -20.90 -7.77 -12.16
N ASP A 612 -21.94 -8.05 -12.97
CA ASP A 612 -23.35 -7.97 -12.56
C ASP A 612 -23.75 -9.00 -11.48
N THR A 613 -22.89 -9.99 -11.22
CA THR A 613 -23.06 -10.96 -10.11
C THR A 613 -22.68 -10.37 -8.76
N TYR A 614 -21.81 -9.36 -8.74
CA TYR A 614 -21.45 -8.60 -7.54
C TYR A 614 -22.52 -7.54 -7.29
N ALA A 615 -23.44 -7.82 -6.36
CA ALA A 615 -24.63 -7.01 -6.12
C ALA A 615 -24.38 -5.48 -5.92
N PRO A 616 -23.27 -5.04 -5.28
CA PRO A 616 -22.92 -3.62 -5.25
C PRO A 616 -22.71 -3.01 -6.65
N PHE A 617 -22.00 -3.69 -7.56
CA PHE A 617 -21.83 -3.25 -8.96
C PHE A 617 -23.17 -3.30 -9.73
N GLU A 618 -23.94 -4.39 -9.60
CA GLU A 618 -25.27 -4.53 -10.23
C GLU A 618 -26.21 -3.35 -9.90
N SER A 619 -26.15 -2.87 -8.66
CA SER A 619 -27.00 -1.77 -8.18
C SER A 619 -26.77 -0.43 -8.90
N HIS A 620 -25.63 -0.26 -9.58
CA HIS A 620 -25.30 0.91 -10.39
C HIS A 620 -25.63 0.75 -11.89
N ILE A 621 -26.01 -0.45 -12.34
CA ILE A 621 -26.37 -0.70 -13.74
C ILE A 621 -27.76 -0.10 -14.03
N GLN A 622 -27.85 0.74 -15.05
CA GLN A 622 -29.09 1.35 -15.53
C GLN A 622 -29.38 0.97 -16.99
N VAL A 623 -30.67 0.79 -17.31
CA VAL A 623 -31.12 0.46 -18.67
C VAL A 623 -31.54 1.74 -19.41
N GLY A 624 -30.72 2.14 -20.39
CA GLY A 624 -30.91 3.31 -21.22
C GLY A 624 -31.95 3.16 -22.34
N VAL A 625 -32.09 4.22 -23.15
CA VAL A 625 -33.10 4.28 -24.24
C VAL A 625 -32.66 3.41 -25.42
N GLY A 626 -33.14 2.17 -25.43
CA GLY A 626 -32.86 1.20 -26.50
C GLY A 626 -32.57 -0.20 -25.99
N GLY A 627 -32.25 -0.34 -24.71
CA GLY A 627 -31.79 -1.58 -24.08
C GLY A 627 -30.32 -1.54 -23.66
N THR A 628 -29.55 -0.55 -24.15
CA THR A 628 -28.17 -0.26 -23.73
C THR A 628 -28.05 -0.22 -22.21
N LEU A 629 -27.04 -0.88 -21.68
CA LEU A 629 -26.71 -0.87 -20.26
C LEU A 629 -25.64 0.20 -20.01
N SER A 630 -25.74 0.91 -18.89
CA SER A 630 -24.72 1.85 -18.43
C SER A 630 -24.43 1.62 -16.96
N PHE A 631 -23.17 1.67 -16.55
CA PHE A 631 -22.80 1.86 -15.14
C PHE A 631 -22.90 3.35 -14.80
N VAL A 632 -23.63 3.70 -13.74
CA VAL A 632 -23.85 5.10 -13.33
C VAL A 632 -23.28 5.36 -11.93
N GLY A 633 -22.13 6.02 -11.90
CA GLY A 633 -21.47 6.47 -10.67
C GLY A 633 -21.80 7.93 -10.32
N ASN A 634 -21.14 8.45 -9.29
CA ASN A 634 -21.30 9.86 -8.90
C ASN A 634 -20.57 10.79 -9.89
N GLY A 635 -21.30 11.38 -10.83
CA GLY A 635 -20.77 12.36 -11.79
C GLY A 635 -20.22 11.78 -13.11
N PHE A 636 -20.32 10.47 -13.31
CA PHE A 636 -19.92 9.80 -14.55
C PHE A 636 -20.89 8.68 -14.96
N GLU A 637 -20.89 8.35 -16.26
CA GLU A 637 -21.62 7.23 -16.86
C GLU A 637 -20.67 6.50 -17.81
N ALA A 638 -20.66 5.16 -17.75
CA ALA A 638 -19.89 4.28 -18.62
C ALA A 638 -20.83 3.35 -19.39
N THR A 639 -20.62 3.17 -20.70
CA THR A 639 -21.48 2.31 -21.52
C THR A 639 -21.00 0.87 -21.43
N LEU A 640 -21.92 -0.03 -21.07
CA LEU A 640 -21.66 -1.47 -20.95
C LEU A 640 -22.19 -2.23 -22.17
N THR A 641 -21.59 -3.40 -22.42
CA THR A 641 -22.10 -4.40 -23.36
C THR A 641 -23.49 -4.91 -22.96
N ASP A 642 -24.21 -5.53 -23.91
CA ASP A 642 -25.58 -6.09 -23.71
C ASP A 642 -25.69 -7.15 -22.58
N ASP A 643 -24.56 -7.71 -22.13
CA ASP A 643 -24.47 -8.65 -21.00
C ASP A 643 -24.21 -7.97 -19.65
N GLY A 644 -23.83 -6.68 -19.63
CA GLY A 644 -23.53 -5.93 -18.41
C GLY A 644 -22.18 -6.23 -17.78
N LEU A 645 -21.32 -7.01 -18.45
CA LEU A 645 -20.05 -7.51 -17.88
C LEU A 645 -18.81 -6.73 -18.36
N HIS A 646 -18.88 -6.04 -19.50
CA HIS A 646 -17.73 -5.38 -20.13
C HIS A 646 -18.07 -3.94 -20.53
N LEU A 647 -17.05 -3.11 -20.76
CA LEU A 647 -17.22 -1.79 -21.41
C LEU A 647 -17.45 -1.97 -22.91
N ASP A 648 -18.38 -1.20 -23.48
CA ASP A 648 -18.68 -1.24 -24.92
C ASP A 648 -17.51 -0.68 -25.76
N ASP A 649 -16.81 -1.56 -26.48
CA ASP A 649 -15.68 -1.26 -27.37
C ASP A 649 -15.96 -0.15 -28.41
N SER A 650 -17.23 0.16 -28.73
CA SER A 650 -17.59 1.25 -29.65
C SER A 650 -17.63 2.64 -29.00
N VAL A 651 -17.56 2.70 -27.66
CA VAL A 651 -17.54 3.91 -26.84
C VAL A 651 -16.21 4.05 -26.09
N HIS A 652 -15.66 2.93 -25.63
CA HIS A 652 -14.44 2.84 -24.81
C HIS A 652 -13.38 1.98 -25.54
N ASP A 653 -12.99 2.40 -26.75
CA ASP A 653 -12.01 1.67 -27.59
C ASP A 653 -10.63 1.64 -26.93
N GLY A 654 -10.05 0.44 -26.82
CA GLY A 654 -8.72 0.23 -26.23
C GLY A 654 -8.69 0.07 -24.72
N ASP A 655 -9.84 0.09 -24.05
CA ASP A 655 -9.94 -0.15 -22.61
C ASP A 655 -9.71 -1.63 -22.24
N VAL A 656 -9.08 -1.87 -21.09
CA VAL A 656 -8.77 -3.23 -20.62
C VAL A 656 -10.04 -4.04 -20.39
N MET A 657 -11.14 -3.43 -19.92
CA MET A 657 -12.41 -4.10 -19.63
C MET A 657 -13.32 -4.26 -20.87
N ASN A 658 -12.80 -4.08 -22.08
CA ASN A 658 -13.48 -4.48 -23.33
C ASN A 658 -13.63 -6.00 -23.43
N ALA A 659 -14.72 -6.48 -24.03
CA ALA A 659 -15.02 -7.91 -24.16
C ALA A 659 -14.07 -8.68 -25.10
N THR A 660 -13.19 -8.00 -25.84
CA THR A 660 -12.26 -8.63 -26.78
C THR A 660 -10.83 -8.10 -26.74
N LEU A 661 -9.89 -9.00 -27.04
CA LEU A 661 -8.47 -8.70 -27.22
C LEU A 661 -7.96 -9.13 -28.62
N ASP A 662 -7.16 -8.28 -29.24
CA ASP A 662 -6.46 -8.52 -30.50
C ASP A 662 -5.04 -9.12 -30.25
N PRO A 663 -4.53 -10.02 -31.11
CA PRO A 663 -3.15 -10.52 -30.99
C PRO A 663 -2.11 -9.41 -31.16
N GLY A 664 -1.14 -9.38 -30.26
CA GLY A 664 -0.09 -8.36 -30.20
C GLY A 664 -0.60 -7.00 -29.74
N VAL A 665 -1.69 -6.94 -28.96
CA VAL A 665 -2.16 -5.70 -28.33
C VAL A 665 -1.99 -5.80 -26.82
N ARG A 666 -1.41 -4.76 -26.21
CA ARG A 666 -1.43 -4.54 -24.77
C ARG A 666 -2.43 -3.44 -24.40
N LYS A 667 -3.17 -3.63 -23.31
CA LYS A 667 -4.06 -2.64 -22.69
C LYS A 667 -3.79 -2.59 -21.19
N LEU A 668 -4.09 -1.47 -20.54
CA LEU A 668 -3.91 -1.25 -19.10
C LEU A 668 -5.18 -0.62 -18.50
N PRO A 669 -5.49 -0.87 -17.20
CA PRO A 669 -6.61 -0.24 -16.49
C PRO A 669 -6.63 1.27 -16.64
N SER A 670 -7.80 1.78 -16.99
CA SER A 670 -8.06 3.21 -17.10
C SER A 670 -8.50 3.82 -15.76
N ILE A 671 -8.55 5.15 -15.71
CA ILE A 671 -9.16 5.87 -14.58
C ILE A 671 -10.66 5.50 -14.46
N LEU A 672 -11.32 5.11 -15.56
CA LEU A 672 -12.72 4.72 -15.56
C LEU A 672 -12.94 3.39 -14.83
N ASP A 673 -12.07 2.41 -15.05
CA ASP A 673 -12.18 1.11 -14.38
C ASP A 673 -12.06 1.23 -12.86
N ALA A 674 -11.07 1.98 -12.41
CA ALA A 674 -10.87 2.26 -10.99
C ALA A 674 -12.07 3.01 -10.38
N LEU A 675 -12.62 4.00 -11.09
CA LEU A 675 -13.83 4.73 -10.66
C LEU A 675 -15.06 3.81 -10.52
N ILE A 676 -15.24 2.89 -11.45
CA ILE A 676 -16.34 1.92 -11.44
C ILE A 676 -16.21 0.97 -10.23
N LEU A 677 -15.01 0.40 -10.05
CA LEU A 677 -14.72 -0.53 -8.95
C LEU A 677 -14.80 0.15 -7.58
N GLN A 678 -14.18 1.33 -7.41
CA GLN A 678 -14.28 2.12 -6.17
C GLN A 678 -15.74 2.46 -5.84
N THR A 679 -16.55 2.87 -6.82
CA THR A 679 -17.99 3.11 -6.62
C THR A 679 -18.71 1.86 -6.10
N ALA A 680 -18.40 0.68 -6.64
CA ALA A 680 -18.99 -0.58 -6.19
C ALA A 680 -18.50 -0.98 -4.78
N HIS A 681 -17.24 -0.69 -4.43
CA HIS A 681 -16.66 -0.95 -3.10
C HIS A 681 -17.25 -0.02 -2.02
N GLU A 682 -17.42 1.28 -2.32
CA GLU A 682 -18.10 2.25 -1.43
C GLU A 682 -19.56 1.84 -1.17
N THR A 683 -20.25 1.36 -2.20
CA THR A 683 -21.62 0.84 -2.08
C THR A 683 -21.67 -0.41 -1.21
N ALA A 684 -20.71 -1.34 -1.34
CA ALA A 684 -20.61 -2.52 -0.47
C ALA A 684 -20.45 -2.13 1.00
N ALA A 685 -19.47 -1.27 1.30
CA ALA A 685 -19.17 -0.83 2.66
C ALA A 685 -20.30 -0.01 3.34
N SER A 686 -21.27 0.48 2.57
CA SER A 686 -22.38 1.31 3.07
C SER A 686 -23.75 0.62 3.08
N GLY A 687 -23.87 -0.66 2.67
CA GLY A 687 -25.16 -1.36 2.54
C GLY A 687 -25.19 -2.81 3.02
N ASP A 688 -26.37 -3.25 3.47
CA ASP A 688 -26.65 -4.66 3.78
C ASP A 688 -26.94 -5.47 2.49
N PHE A 689 -25.90 -5.88 1.75
CA PHE A 689 -26.05 -6.72 0.55
C PHE A 689 -25.89 -8.22 0.85
N GLU A 690 -26.83 -9.07 0.39
CA GLU A 690 -26.57 -10.51 0.29
C GLU A 690 -25.67 -10.76 -0.94
N ILE A 691 -24.36 -10.87 -0.72
CA ILE A 691 -23.40 -11.16 -1.78
C ILE A 691 -23.55 -12.62 -2.22
N MET A 692 -23.82 -12.82 -3.51
CA MET A 692 -23.80 -14.15 -4.13
C MET A 692 -22.43 -14.40 -4.76
N VAL A 693 -21.83 -15.55 -4.45
CA VAL A 693 -20.50 -15.95 -4.92
C VAL A 693 -20.64 -16.81 -6.19
N GLY A 694 -19.96 -16.43 -7.28
CA GLY A 694 -20.05 -17.02 -8.64
C GLY A 694 -21.06 -16.27 -9.54
N VAL A 695 -20.89 -16.12 -10.88
CA VAL A 695 -20.15 -16.91 -11.90
C VAL A 695 -19.71 -15.97 -13.08
N ASN A 696 -19.08 -16.56 -14.10
CA ASN A 696 -18.06 -16.05 -15.02
C ASN A 696 -18.42 -14.89 -15.98
N ALA A 697 -17.44 -13.99 -16.17
CA ALA A 697 -17.30 -13.07 -17.30
C ALA A 697 -16.08 -13.50 -18.16
N PRO A 698 -16.28 -14.04 -19.37
CA PRO A 698 -15.18 -14.61 -20.16
C PRO A 698 -14.60 -13.64 -21.20
N LEU A 699 -13.30 -13.34 -21.13
CA LEU A 699 -12.61 -12.58 -22.18
C LEU A 699 -12.49 -13.38 -23.48
N MET A 700 -12.81 -12.75 -24.61
CA MET A 700 -12.83 -13.43 -25.91
C MET A 700 -11.69 -12.98 -26.85
N ALA A 701 -11.02 -13.97 -27.43
CA ALA A 701 -9.98 -13.82 -28.44
C ALA A 701 -10.58 -13.31 -29.78
N ASN A 702 -10.10 -12.16 -30.28
CA ASN A 702 -10.44 -11.73 -31.63
C ASN A 702 -9.52 -12.43 -32.64
N LEU A 703 -10.02 -13.49 -33.28
CA LEU A 703 -9.23 -14.24 -34.27
C LEU A 703 -9.04 -13.43 -35.56
N PRO A 704 -7.80 -13.27 -36.07
CA PRO A 704 -7.56 -12.56 -37.31
C PRO A 704 -8.30 -13.26 -38.47
N LEU A 705 -9.15 -12.50 -39.17
CA LEU A 705 -10.05 -13.01 -40.22
C LEU A 705 -9.32 -13.84 -41.28
N THR A 706 -9.33 -15.16 -41.11
CA THR A 706 -8.84 -16.10 -42.11
C THR A 706 -9.79 -16.12 -43.30
N GLY A 707 -9.41 -15.43 -44.38
CA GLY A 707 -10.16 -15.43 -45.63
C GLY A 707 -10.38 -16.85 -46.14
N SER A 708 -11.64 -17.25 -46.26
CA SER A 708 -12.06 -18.56 -46.76
C SER A 708 -11.65 -18.81 -48.21
N ASP A 709 -11.17 -20.03 -48.51
CA ASP A 709 -10.86 -20.58 -49.85
C ASP A 709 -9.81 -19.80 -50.68
N GLU A 710 -8.59 -20.29 -50.95
CA GLU A 710 -8.28 -21.55 -51.66
C GLU A 710 -6.82 -22.03 -51.39
N THR A 711 -6.56 -23.28 -51.76
CA THR A 711 -5.27 -23.99 -51.64
C THR A 711 -4.07 -23.32 -52.35
N VAL A 712 -2.87 -23.38 -51.75
CA VAL A 712 -1.62 -23.96 -52.34
C VAL A 712 -0.47 -23.97 -51.30
N LEU A 713 0.30 -25.08 -51.26
CA LEU A 713 1.51 -25.28 -50.42
C LEU A 713 2.80 -24.74 -51.12
N PRO A 714 3.94 -24.61 -50.40
CA PRO A 714 4.80 -23.40 -50.48
C PRO A 714 5.94 -23.48 -51.50
N GLU A 715 6.53 -22.33 -51.82
CA GLU A 715 7.86 -22.25 -52.44
C GLU A 715 8.69 -21.05 -51.94
N ALA A 716 10.01 -21.13 -52.15
CA ALA A 716 11.04 -20.48 -51.34
C ALA A 716 11.53 -19.10 -51.81
N ILE A 717 11.95 -18.28 -50.83
CA ILE A 717 13.15 -17.39 -50.81
C ILE A 717 13.48 -16.59 -52.09
N GLN A 718 13.55 -15.25 -52.00
CA GLN A 718 14.75 -14.42 -52.32
C GLN A 718 14.48 -12.92 -51.99
N PRO A 719 15.52 -12.12 -51.67
CA PRO A 719 15.37 -10.79 -51.08
C PRO A 719 15.34 -9.64 -52.10
N LEU A 720 14.83 -8.48 -51.68
CA LEU A 720 15.04 -7.20 -52.37
C LEU A 720 15.63 -6.15 -51.42
N ALA A 721 16.85 -5.75 -51.74
CA ALA A 721 17.54 -4.62 -51.13
C ALA A 721 17.43 -3.37 -52.06
N PRO A 722 18.03 -2.22 -51.71
CA PRO A 722 17.43 -1.19 -50.87
C PRO A 722 17.14 0.09 -51.68
N LEU A 723 16.42 1.05 -51.09
CA LEU A 723 16.40 2.42 -51.62
C LEU A 723 16.90 3.46 -50.61
N VAL A 724 17.61 4.44 -51.15
CA VAL A 724 18.57 5.31 -50.46
C VAL A 724 17.92 6.60 -49.97
N GLU A 725 18.09 6.87 -48.66
CA GLU A 725 18.51 8.14 -48.04
C GLU A 725 18.10 9.46 -48.72
N LEU A 726 17.50 10.39 -47.94
CA LEU A 726 17.81 11.82 -48.08
C LEU A 726 17.56 12.64 -46.80
N ALA A 727 18.64 13.30 -46.36
CA ALA A 727 18.71 14.53 -45.55
C ALA A 727 18.36 14.48 -44.04
N GLN A 728 19.43 14.37 -43.25
CA GLN A 728 19.50 14.79 -41.85
C GLN A 728 19.23 16.30 -41.70
N VAL A 729 18.67 16.70 -40.55
CA VAL A 729 19.04 17.96 -39.87
C VAL A 729 19.41 17.59 -38.44
N SER A 730 20.63 17.96 -38.03
CA SER A 730 21.13 17.80 -36.67
C SER A 730 21.33 19.17 -36.04
N PHE A 731 20.99 19.30 -34.76
CA PHE A 731 21.76 20.08 -33.80
C PHE A 731 21.89 19.30 -32.49
N ASP A 732 22.87 19.67 -31.69
CA ASP A 732 23.57 18.80 -30.74
C ASP A 732 23.38 19.23 -29.27
N ALA A 733 23.64 18.27 -28.37
CA ALA A 733 23.50 18.22 -26.91
C ALA A 733 23.53 19.52 -26.08
N SER A 734 22.77 19.53 -24.97
CA SER A 734 23.31 19.30 -23.61
C SER A 734 22.30 19.60 -22.50
N GLY A 735 22.30 18.76 -21.45
CA GLY A 735 21.52 18.97 -20.22
C GLY A 735 21.09 17.64 -19.60
N SER A 736 21.75 17.20 -18.53
CA SER A 736 21.34 16.00 -17.79
C SER A 736 20.53 16.36 -16.56
N GLN A 737 19.52 15.55 -16.26
CA GLN A 737 19.27 15.12 -14.89
C GLN A 737 18.66 13.72 -14.95
N SER A 738 19.20 12.84 -14.12
CA SER A 738 18.76 11.47 -13.92
C SER A 738 18.10 11.42 -12.54
N ASP A 739 16.87 10.95 -12.46
CA ASP A 739 16.23 10.59 -11.18
C ASP A 739 16.05 9.07 -11.11
N PRO A 740 16.41 8.42 -9.98
CA PRO A 740 16.21 7.00 -9.77
C PRO A 740 15.23 6.72 -8.61
N ALA A 741 13.99 6.34 -8.94
CA ALA A 741 13.11 5.54 -8.08
C ALA A 741 11.97 4.97 -8.94
N GLY A 742 11.65 3.68 -8.77
CA GLY A 742 10.58 3.03 -9.53
C GLY A 742 9.22 3.23 -8.87
N SER A 743 8.37 4.03 -9.50
CA SER A 743 6.92 4.09 -9.26
C SER A 743 6.27 4.74 -10.48
N ASN A 744 6.04 3.95 -11.54
CA ASN A 744 5.62 4.45 -12.85
C ASN A 744 4.09 4.49 -12.99
N LEU A 745 3.45 5.35 -12.19
CA LEU A 745 2.11 5.85 -12.46
C LEU A 745 2.17 7.37 -12.69
N PRO A 746 1.42 7.91 -13.67
CA PRO A 746 1.49 9.33 -13.97
C PRO A 746 1.03 10.18 -12.78
N VAL A 747 1.76 11.26 -12.51
CA VAL A 747 1.56 12.27 -11.44
C VAL A 747 0.11 12.81 -11.31
N ILE A 748 -0.69 12.61 -12.36
CA ILE A 748 -2.11 12.96 -12.49
C ILE A 748 -3.00 12.10 -11.57
N TRP A 749 -2.65 10.82 -11.32
CA TRP A 749 -3.41 9.93 -10.43
C TRP A 749 -3.61 10.54 -9.03
N ASN A 750 -2.53 11.04 -8.43
CA ASN A 750 -2.56 11.69 -7.12
C ASN A 750 -3.46 12.94 -7.07
N GLN A 751 -3.79 13.56 -8.21
CA GLN A 751 -4.66 14.74 -8.27
C GLN A 751 -6.14 14.37 -8.40
N VAL A 752 -6.44 13.33 -9.18
CA VAL A 752 -7.80 12.77 -9.30
C VAL A 752 -8.25 12.17 -7.96
N TRP A 753 -7.37 11.39 -7.31
CA TRP A 753 -7.64 10.73 -6.02
C TRP A 753 -8.00 11.73 -4.91
N ASN A 754 -7.29 12.85 -4.82
CA ASN A 754 -7.58 13.94 -3.87
C ASN A 754 -8.94 14.63 -4.10
N THR A 755 -9.48 14.59 -5.33
CA THR A 755 -10.74 15.26 -5.68
C THR A 755 -11.95 14.36 -5.42
N LEU A 756 -11.83 13.05 -5.66
CA LEU A 756 -12.87 12.07 -5.38
C LEU A 756 -13.09 11.88 -3.87
N ASN A 757 -12.01 11.84 -3.08
CA ASN A 757 -12.09 11.77 -1.62
C ASN A 757 -12.80 12.98 -0.97
N GLN A 758 -12.90 14.12 -1.66
CA GLN A 758 -13.68 15.27 -1.19
C GLN A 758 -15.18 15.16 -1.52
N LEU A 759 -15.55 14.34 -2.51
CA LEU A 759 -16.93 14.10 -2.91
C LEU A 759 -17.61 13.02 -2.05
N SER A 760 -16.91 11.94 -1.68
CA SER A 760 -17.46 10.89 -0.81
C SER A 760 -17.71 11.38 0.62
N GLN A 761 -16.97 12.41 1.08
CA GLN A 761 -17.13 13.01 2.42
C GLN A 761 -18.27 14.04 2.55
N GLY A 762 -19.13 14.18 1.52
CA GLY A 762 -20.39 14.92 1.63
C GLY A 762 -20.28 16.46 1.59
N ALA A 763 -19.31 16.99 0.84
CA ALA A 763 -19.15 18.43 0.62
C ALA A 763 -20.34 19.06 -0.14
N ASP A 764 -20.56 20.36 0.05
CA ASP A 764 -21.56 21.14 -0.70
C ASP A 764 -21.06 21.34 -2.16
N PRO A 765 -21.85 21.00 -3.20
CA PRO A 765 -21.44 21.15 -4.60
C PRO A 765 -20.99 22.55 -5.01
N SER A 766 -21.32 23.58 -4.21
CA SER A 766 -20.94 24.98 -4.44
C SER A 766 -19.59 25.40 -3.86
N GLU A 767 -18.91 24.55 -3.05
CA GLU A 767 -17.54 24.81 -2.55
C GLU A 767 -16.45 23.99 -3.27
N LEU A 768 -16.80 23.21 -4.30
CA LEU A 768 -15.82 22.59 -5.22
C LEU A 768 -15.04 23.68 -5.98
N ASP A 769 -13.71 23.68 -5.84
CA ASP A 769 -12.85 24.54 -6.65
C ASP A 769 -12.72 23.98 -8.07
N LEU A 770 -13.67 24.34 -8.92
CA LEU A 770 -13.70 23.98 -10.34
C LEU A 770 -12.48 24.51 -11.13
N THR A 771 -11.60 25.35 -10.55
CA THR A 771 -10.33 25.74 -11.21
C THR A 771 -9.27 24.63 -11.19
N LEU A 772 -9.44 23.59 -10.36
CA LEU A 772 -8.67 22.34 -10.50
C LEU A 772 -9.05 21.57 -11.78
N LEU A 773 -10.30 21.73 -12.29
CA LEU A 773 -10.69 21.23 -13.62
C LEU A 773 -10.22 22.15 -14.77
N GLU A 774 -9.92 23.44 -14.52
CA GLU A 774 -9.23 24.31 -15.50
C GLU A 774 -7.73 23.95 -15.65
N GLY A 775 -7.18 23.18 -14.71
CA GLY A 775 -5.79 22.67 -14.76
C GLY A 775 -5.62 21.37 -15.54
N LEU A 776 -6.70 20.62 -15.78
CA LEU A 776 -6.72 19.55 -16.76
C LEU A 776 -6.48 20.19 -18.13
N ASN A 777 -5.40 19.81 -18.82
CA ASN A 777 -5.14 20.42 -20.13
C ASN A 777 -6.30 20.10 -21.09
N GLU A 778 -6.53 20.93 -22.11
CA GLU A 778 -7.61 20.71 -23.07
C GLU A 778 -7.51 19.29 -23.68
N GLU A 779 -6.31 18.75 -23.81
CA GLU A 779 -5.97 17.38 -24.25
C GLU A 779 -6.51 16.27 -23.32
N PHE A 780 -6.54 16.45 -21.99
CA PHE A 780 -7.05 15.47 -21.02
C PHE A 780 -8.57 15.52 -20.93
N VAL A 781 -9.17 16.72 -20.93
CA VAL A 781 -10.63 16.86 -21.01
C VAL A 781 -11.15 16.43 -22.38
N GLN A 782 -10.35 16.60 -23.43
CA GLN A 782 -10.59 16.03 -24.76
C GLN A 782 -10.42 14.51 -24.72
N SER A 783 -9.38 13.96 -24.06
CA SER A 783 -9.16 12.53 -23.90
C SER A 783 -10.33 11.86 -23.17
N LEU A 784 -10.79 12.39 -22.02
CA LEU A 784 -11.98 11.87 -21.33
C LEU A 784 -13.22 11.88 -22.24
N ARG A 785 -13.38 12.90 -23.10
CA ARG A 785 -14.48 12.96 -24.10
C ARG A 785 -14.27 12.06 -25.32
N GLU A 786 -13.03 11.77 -25.70
CA GLU A 786 -12.68 10.89 -26.83
C GLU A 786 -12.76 9.41 -26.43
N HIS A 787 -12.54 9.07 -25.15
CA HIS A 787 -12.73 7.74 -24.55
C HIS A 787 -14.10 7.58 -23.86
N GLY A 788 -15.11 8.36 -24.29
CA GLY A 788 -16.52 8.08 -24.01
C GLY A 788 -17.13 8.62 -22.72
N LEU A 789 -16.41 9.34 -21.86
CA LEU A 789 -16.97 9.83 -20.59
C LEU A 789 -17.93 11.02 -20.75
N SER A 790 -19.17 10.79 -20.35
CA SER A 790 -20.24 11.78 -20.26
C SER A 790 -20.23 12.46 -18.89
N ILE A 791 -19.64 13.66 -18.79
CA ILE A 791 -19.76 14.52 -17.59
C ILE A 791 -21.14 15.18 -17.58
N ILE A 792 -21.99 14.78 -16.64
CA ILE A 792 -23.35 15.34 -16.48
C ILE A 792 -23.30 16.49 -15.46
N GLU A 793 -23.50 17.73 -15.91
CA GLU A 793 -23.64 18.88 -15.00
C GLU A 793 -24.86 18.73 -14.07
N SER A 794 -24.66 18.94 -12.77
CA SER A 794 -25.69 18.95 -11.73
C SER A 794 -26.49 20.27 -11.71
N GLY A 795 -27.19 20.56 -12.81
CA GLY A 795 -27.89 21.83 -13.03
C GLY A 795 -29.25 21.98 -12.33
N GLU A 796 -29.28 22.70 -11.20
CA GLU A 796 -30.53 23.19 -10.59
C GLU A 796 -31.16 24.32 -11.44
N ILE A 797 -32.47 24.27 -11.72
CA ILE A 797 -33.14 25.25 -12.59
C ILE A 797 -33.45 26.55 -11.84
N LEU A 798 -32.53 27.53 -11.85
CA LEU A 798 -32.83 28.93 -11.50
C LEU A 798 -32.23 29.91 -12.53
N GLY A 799 -33.11 30.65 -13.20
CA GLY A 799 -32.75 31.42 -14.39
C GLY A 799 -32.10 32.78 -14.13
N HIS A 800 -31.13 33.14 -14.98
CA HIS A 800 -30.58 34.49 -15.14
C HIS A 800 -30.67 34.97 -16.61
N GLU A 801 -30.50 36.28 -16.84
CA GLU A 801 -30.96 36.95 -18.06
C GLU A 801 -30.08 36.72 -19.31
N LEU A 802 -30.74 36.47 -20.45
CA LEU A 802 -30.17 36.24 -21.78
C LEU A 802 -29.60 37.52 -22.43
N SER A 803 -28.66 38.21 -21.78
CA SER A 803 -28.08 39.46 -22.31
C SER A 803 -26.55 39.58 -22.31
N GLU A 804 -25.80 38.60 -21.78
CA GLU A 804 -24.33 38.65 -21.69
C GLU A 804 -23.63 37.34 -22.12
N LEU A 805 -24.09 36.71 -23.21
CA LEU A 805 -23.35 35.63 -23.90
C LEU A 805 -22.62 36.14 -25.15
N ASP A 806 -21.44 35.57 -25.42
CA ASP A 806 -20.56 35.95 -26.52
C ASP A 806 -21.05 35.38 -27.87
N PRO A 807 -20.84 36.05 -29.03
CA PRO A 807 -21.38 35.58 -30.31
C PRO A 807 -20.86 34.23 -30.85
N ALA A 808 -19.95 33.55 -30.15
CA ALA A 808 -19.47 32.23 -30.50
C ALA A 808 -20.45 31.09 -30.12
N ASP A 809 -21.17 31.23 -28.99
CA ASP A 809 -21.95 30.13 -28.40
C ASP A 809 -23.26 29.81 -29.16
N TRP A 810 -23.69 30.68 -30.07
CA TRP A 810 -24.90 30.46 -30.88
C TRP A 810 -24.78 29.32 -31.90
N GLN A 811 -23.60 28.74 -32.12
CA GLN A 811 -23.45 27.60 -33.05
C GLN A 811 -23.80 26.24 -32.45
N LEU A 812 -23.92 26.10 -31.12
CA LEU A 812 -24.17 24.80 -30.48
C LEU A 812 -25.67 24.41 -30.38
N THR A 813 -26.59 25.35 -30.65
CA THR A 813 -28.05 25.13 -30.44
C THR A 813 -28.90 25.12 -31.71
N GLY A 814 -28.32 25.39 -32.88
CA GLY A 814 -29.02 25.33 -34.17
C GLY A 814 -30.12 26.38 -34.39
N LEU A 815 -30.06 27.52 -33.67
CA LEU A 815 -31.03 28.62 -33.76
C LEU A 815 -30.38 29.93 -34.23
N ASP A 816 -31.13 30.72 -35.00
CA ASP A 816 -30.79 32.10 -35.38
C ASP A 816 -31.10 33.08 -34.23
N GLN A 817 -30.45 34.25 -34.21
CA GLN A 817 -30.63 35.32 -33.21
C GLN A 817 -32.07 35.83 -33.05
N ASP A 818 -32.95 35.64 -34.05
CA ASP A 818 -34.38 35.99 -33.94
C ASP A 818 -35.27 34.85 -33.37
N GLY A 819 -34.72 33.67 -33.08
CA GLY A 819 -35.37 32.63 -32.26
C GLY A 819 -36.51 31.82 -32.90
N ASP A 820 -36.59 31.75 -34.24
CA ASP A 820 -37.58 30.94 -34.97
C ASP A 820 -36.84 29.96 -35.92
N GLY A 821 -37.00 28.65 -35.69
CA GLY A 821 -36.24 27.61 -36.38
C GLY A 821 -36.90 27.16 -37.69
N ASP A 822 -36.25 27.37 -38.83
CA ASP A 822 -36.74 26.89 -40.13
C ASP A 822 -36.44 25.39 -40.34
N PHE A 823 -37.38 24.56 -39.88
CA PHE A 823 -37.25 23.10 -39.77
C PHE A 823 -37.25 22.33 -41.11
N ASP A 824 -37.14 23.01 -42.27
CA ASP A 824 -37.38 22.44 -43.61
C ASP A 824 -36.11 22.29 -44.49
N ALA A 825 -34.91 22.53 -43.94
CA ALA A 825 -33.64 22.50 -44.70
C ALA A 825 -32.91 21.13 -44.73
N VAL A 826 -33.13 20.26 -43.74
CA VAL A 826 -32.28 19.08 -43.48
C VAL A 826 -32.51 17.91 -44.46
N PHE A 827 -33.63 17.88 -45.19
CA PHE A 827 -33.99 16.77 -46.09
C PHE A 827 -33.54 16.93 -47.56
N SER A 828 -32.58 17.83 -47.85
CA SER A 828 -32.23 18.19 -49.23
C SER A 828 -31.23 17.27 -49.96
N ASN A 829 -30.50 16.38 -49.26
CA ASN A 829 -29.34 15.65 -49.81
C ASN A 829 -29.40 14.10 -49.77
N TRP A 830 -30.56 13.46 -49.60
CA TRP A 830 -30.67 11.99 -49.74
C TRP A 830 -31.06 11.57 -51.15
N ALA A 831 -30.17 10.85 -51.84
CA ALA A 831 -30.38 10.32 -53.19
C ALA A 831 -29.85 8.88 -53.32
N GLY A 832 -30.54 7.94 -52.68
CA GLY A 832 -30.32 6.48 -52.81
C GLY A 832 -31.67 5.74 -52.87
N PRO A 833 -31.81 4.67 -53.68
CA PRO A 833 -33.12 4.05 -53.91
C PRO A 833 -33.50 3.07 -52.80
N ILE A 834 -34.74 3.21 -52.31
CA ILE A 834 -35.38 2.28 -51.37
C ILE A 834 -35.76 0.98 -52.09
N LEU A 835 -35.31 -0.15 -51.54
CA LEU A 835 -36.04 -1.43 -51.56
C LEU A 835 -35.64 -2.29 -50.35
#